data_AF-A0A7Y2IMM9-F1
#
_entry.id   AF-A0A7Y2IMM9-F1
#
_cell.length_a   1.000
_cell.length_b   1.000
_cell.length_c   1.000
_cell.angle_alpha   90.00
_cell.angle_beta   90.00
_cell.angle_gamma   90.00
#
_symmetry.space_group_name_H-M   'P 1'
#
loop_
_entity.id
_entity.type
_entity.pdbx_description
1 polymer ?
#
loop_
_entity_poly.entity_id
_entity_poly.type
_entity_poly.pdbx_seq_one_letter_code
_entity_poly.pdbx_strand_id
1 'polypeptide(L)'
;MDRVISTLIGVAAAIVGSGIIFIGANKLFDVAPRRWSWFTSLVGGLGAALVFGILLGNRVFQGSVWILVAAMIGAVVGFVLGSLEDRLARIAVGAAGGAVLGLIVGMTMRRVILVFVDGNVQTQVGTPIPNLNYGVLTVWTLAAVAVGAVVWLLRGRRNPLIRGLVIWGTVGWAIGAFGVPDLNTASRFDAVLASTVLGTGIGASIGFGSLPGALEKRKIEEGSRKYIFLTPALFFIAASLVVPTIRTLWLSFLDGRGVEAVGLANYTSIFTDANIINVSNWTNIFTSRLFIGGMIVIALGFVAARLTGRSRGEAVAFGPGSLAPLTFGVFLIAFAVFTTLRGTIINNLWWVFAVTGLATILGLAVAVLADKSRSENIAKSLIFMPMAISFVGAGIIWRFMYIARPPQREQTGVLNSLWVWLGQISNSTNGKLIAVTVLAIVIVGLAALGMAGYRQGVNGMAIGSVIAGLPLLWLIYRFLGPGLGGFAVVEATGETISQPIQFTSEGPFNNFWLMIVLIWIQTGFAMVIFSAAIKAVPGELLEAARVDGATESQSFWGVTIPQIAPTIGVVVTTLIVTVMKVFDIVRVMTAGNFDTNVIANEMYDKAFAEFNFGVGSALAMVLFLSILPIMFYNIRRMQKLAV
;
A
#
# COMPACT_ATOMS: atom_id res chain seq x y z
N MET A 1 -32.92 -17.44 -5.57
CA MET A 1 -32.72 -17.50 -7.03
C MET A 1 -32.91 -16.13 -7.66
N ASP A 2 -33.98 -15.41 -7.33
CA ASP A 2 -34.31 -14.08 -7.90
C ASP A 2 -33.25 -13.00 -7.70
N ARG A 3 -32.54 -12.97 -6.55
CA ARG A 3 -31.42 -12.04 -6.33
C ARG A 3 -30.22 -12.31 -7.23
N VAL A 4 -29.97 -13.59 -7.56
CA VAL A 4 -28.89 -13.96 -8.47
C VAL A 4 -29.27 -13.59 -9.90
N ILE A 5 -30.52 -13.87 -10.28
CA ILE A 5 -31.05 -13.49 -11.60
C ILE A 5 -31.04 -11.97 -11.77
N SER A 6 -31.49 -11.19 -10.79
CA SER A 6 -31.47 -9.73 -10.85
C SER A 6 -30.05 -9.16 -10.91
N THR A 7 -29.10 -9.77 -10.20
CA THR A 7 -27.68 -9.39 -10.28
C THR A 7 -27.10 -9.69 -11.65
N LEU A 8 -27.38 -10.88 -12.22
CA LEU A 8 -26.93 -11.26 -13.56
C LEU A 8 -27.53 -10.37 -14.64
N ILE A 9 -28.83 -10.05 -14.55
CA ILE A 9 -29.49 -9.10 -15.45
C ILE A 9 -28.86 -7.71 -15.30
N GLY A 10 -28.58 -7.26 -14.07
CA GLY A 10 -27.92 -5.98 -13.81
C GLY A 10 -26.51 -5.92 -14.41
N VAL A 11 -25.72 -7.00 -14.29
CA VAL A 11 -24.39 -7.12 -14.89
C VAL A 11 -24.50 -7.14 -16.42
N ALA A 12 -25.41 -7.93 -16.99
CA ALA A 12 -25.64 -7.98 -18.43
C ALA A 12 -26.08 -6.62 -18.99
N ALA A 13 -27.01 -5.95 -18.32
CA ALA A 13 -27.47 -4.60 -18.68
C ALA A 13 -26.33 -3.57 -18.58
N ALA A 14 -25.46 -3.67 -17.58
CA ALA A 14 -24.30 -2.80 -17.45
C ALA A 14 -23.27 -3.04 -18.57
N ILE A 15 -23.01 -4.31 -18.93
CA ILE A 15 -22.11 -4.66 -20.04
C ILE A 15 -22.67 -4.15 -21.37
N VAL A 16 -23.94 -4.42 -21.65
CA VAL A 16 -24.61 -3.97 -22.90
C VAL A 16 -24.68 -2.45 -22.94
N GLY A 17 -25.07 -1.81 -21.84
CA GLY A 17 -25.12 -0.36 -21.71
C GLY A 17 -23.76 0.29 -21.94
N SER A 18 -22.70 -0.26 -21.33
CA SER A 18 -21.32 0.18 -21.54
C SER A 18 -20.89 0.02 -23.00
N GLY A 19 -21.21 -1.13 -23.63
CA GLY A 19 -20.94 -1.37 -25.05
C GLY A 19 -21.65 -0.40 -25.99
N ILE A 20 -22.92 -0.07 -25.72
CA ILE A 20 -23.68 0.91 -26.51
C ILE A 20 -23.09 2.31 -26.34
N ILE A 21 -22.77 2.71 -25.11
CA ILE A 21 -22.12 4.00 -24.83
C ILE A 21 -20.77 4.07 -25.57
N PHE A 22 -20.02 2.98 -25.57
CA PHE A 22 -18.73 2.87 -26.25
C PHE A 22 -18.85 3.04 -27.77
N ILE A 23 -19.76 2.29 -28.40
CA ILE A 23 -20.00 2.38 -29.86
C ILE A 23 -20.55 3.76 -30.22
N GLY A 24 -21.47 4.30 -29.41
CA GLY A 24 -22.04 5.63 -29.59
C GLY A 24 -20.99 6.74 -29.46
N ALA A 25 -20.11 6.64 -28.46
CA ALA A 25 -18.99 7.57 -28.29
C ALA A 25 -18.05 7.51 -29.49
N ASN A 26 -17.70 6.32 -29.99
CA ASN A 26 -16.82 6.21 -31.16
C ASN A 26 -17.46 6.85 -32.41
N LYS A 27 -18.74 6.56 -32.67
CA LYS A 27 -19.49 7.17 -33.80
C LYS A 27 -19.65 8.68 -33.66
N LEU A 28 -19.78 9.22 -32.46
CA LEU A 28 -19.90 10.66 -32.22
C LEU A 28 -18.71 11.42 -32.80
N PHE A 29 -17.49 10.92 -32.66
CA PHE A 29 -16.30 11.62 -33.16
C PHE A 29 -16.11 11.51 -34.67
N ASP A 30 -16.64 10.45 -35.31
CA ASP A 30 -16.71 10.36 -36.78
C ASP A 30 -17.60 11.49 -37.37
N VAL A 31 -18.50 12.07 -36.57
CA VAL A 31 -19.34 13.21 -36.97
C VAL A 31 -18.56 14.53 -36.94
N ALA A 32 -17.50 14.65 -36.14
CA ALA A 32 -16.79 15.92 -35.94
C ALA A 32 -16.23 16.54 -37.25
N PRO A 33 -15.58 15.79 -38.16
CA PRO A 33 -15.10 16.37 -39.42
C PRO A 33 -16.22 16.68 -40.41
N ARG A 34 -17.31 15.90 -40.38
CA ARG A 34 -18.40 15.93 -41.39
C ARG A 34 -19.50 16.93 -41.05
N ARG A 35 -19.89 17.02 -39.78
CA ARG A 35 -21.01 17.85 -39.28
C ARG A 35 -20.68 18.42 -37.90
N TRP A 36 -19.88 19.48 -37.88
CA TRP A 36 -19.37 20.08 -36.64
C TRP A 36 -20.47 20.58 -35.70
N SER A 37 -21.54 21.20 -36.22
CA SER A 37 -22.66 21.68 -35.41
C SER A 37 -23.43 20.55 -34.70
N TRP A 38 -23.56 19.39 -35.34
CA TRP A 38 -24.14 18.20 -34.74
C TRP A 38 -23.22 17.59 -33.67
N PHE A 39 -21.92 17.59 -33.92
CA PHE A 39 -20.94 17.16 -32.93
C PHE A 39 -20.97 18.05 -31.68
N THR A 40 -20.94 19.38 -31.83
CA THR A 40 -21.02 20.31 -30.69
C THR A 40 -22.36 20.27 -29.97
N SER A 41 -23.46 20.01 -30.70
CA SER A 41 -24.77 19.75 -30.08
C SER A 41 -24.75 18.52 -29.18
N LEU A 42 -24.27 17.38 -29.69
CA LEU A 42 -24.22 16.14 -28.91
C LEU A 42 -23.29 16.26 -27.70
N VAL A 43 -22.11 16.86 -27.86
CA VAL A 43 -21.17 17.11 -26.76
C VAL A 43 -21.77 18.06 -25.72
N GLY A 44 -22.43 19.15 -26.16
CA GLY A 44 -23.09 20.10 -25.27
C GLY A 44 -24.22 19.47 -24.47
N GLY A 45 -25.06 18.65 -25.12
CA GLY A 45 -26.15 17.95 -24.46
C GLY A 45 -25.68 16.88 -23.46
N LEU A 46 -24.72 16.04 -23.87
CA LEU A 46 -24.13 15.04 -22.97
C LEU A 46 -23.39 15.70 -21.79
N GLY A 47 -22.66 16.78 -22.05
CA GLY A 47 -21.95 17.53 -21.01
C GLY A 47 -22.92 18.12 -19.97
N ALA A 48 -24.00 18.76 -20.42
CA ALA A 48 -25.02 19.32 -19.52
C ALA A 48 -25.75 18.22 -18.73
N ALA A 49 -26.10 17.11 -19.38
CA ALA A 49 -26.72 15.95 -18.73
C ALA A 49 -25.82 15.36 -17.63
N LEU A 50 -24.52 15.22 -17.92
CA LEU A 50 -23.53 14.69 -16.98
C LEU A 50 -23.41 15.59 -15.74
N VAL A 51 -23.26 16.91 -15.94
CA VAL A 51 -23.15 17.87 -14.84
C VAL A 51 -24.40 17.82 -13.96
N PHE A 52 -25.58 17.87 -14.55
CA PHE A 52 -26.84 17.80 -13.80
C PHE A 52 -27.04 16.43 -13.12
N GLY A 53 -26.59 15.34 -13.75
CA GLY A 53 -26.59 14.01 -13.15
C GLY A 53 -25.71 13.92 -11.90
N ILE A 54 -24.51 14.52 -11.94
CA ILE A 54 -23.61 14.59 -10.77
C ILE A 54 -24.25 15.41 -9.65
N LEU A 55 -24.82 16.57 -9.98
CA LEU A 55 -25.50 17.42 -9.01
C LEU A 55 -26.71 16.72 -8.39
N LEU A 56 -27.51 16.00 -9.17
CA LEU A 56 -28.62 15.19 -8.67
C LEU A 56 -28.12 14.04 -7.77
N GLY A 57 -27.06 13.33 -8.18
CA GLY A 57 -26.45 12.25 -7.41
C GLY A 57 -25.91 12.72 -6.05
N ASN A 58 -25.34 13.92 -6.02
CA ASN A 58 -24.89 14.60 -4.80
C ASN A 58 -26.04 15.28 -4.01
N ARG A 59 -27.29 15.04 -4.40
CA ARG A 59 -28.51 15.56 -3.75
C ARG A 59 -28.56 17.09 -3.68
N VAL A 60 -27.94 17.78 -4.65
CA VAL A 60 -27.87 19.24 -4.71
C VAL A 60 -29.24 19.84 -5.08
N PHE A 61 -30.01 19.21 -5.97
CA PHE A 61 -31.38 19.62 -6.34
C PHE A 61 -32.32 18.43 -6.48
N GLN A 62 -33.64 18.68 -6.56
CA GLN A 62 -34.66 17.63 -6.71
C GLN A 62 -35.21 17.55 -8.14
N GLY A 63 -35.48 16.33 -8.62
CA GLY A 63 -36.15 16.06 -9.89
C GLY A 63 -35.20 15.62 -11.01
N SER A 64 -35.35 14.38 -11.47
CA SER A 64 -34.57 13.82 -12.60
C SER A 64 -34.87 14.49 -13.94
N VAL A 65 -36.04 15.15 -14.06
CA VAL A 65 -36.46 15.89 -15.28
C VAL A 65 -35.46 16.98 -15.65
N TRP A 66 -34.79 17.61 -14.68
CA TRP A 66 -33.82 18.66 -14.94
C TRP A 66 -32.58 18.19 -15.70
N ILE A 67 -32.23 16.90 -15.62
CA ILE A 67 -31.16 16.31 -16.44
C ILE A 67 -31.54 16.41 -17.92
N LEU A 68 -32.78 16.06 -18.27
CA LEU A 68 -33.27 16.11 -19.65
C LEU A 68 -33.38 17.55 -20.14
N VAL A 69 -33.91 18.46 -19.32
CA VAL A 69 -34.01 19.88 -19.65
C VAL A 69 -32.61 20.48 -19.90
N ALA A 70 -31.65 20.21 -19.01
CA ALA A 70 -30.28 20.66 -19.17
C ALA A 70 -29.62 20.06 -20.42
N ALA A 71 -29.85 18.77 -20.71
CA ALA A 71 -29.37 18.12 -21.91
C ALA A 71 -29.90 18.78 -23.19
N MET A 72 -31.20 19.12 -23.22
CA MET A 72 -31.79 19.83 -24.36
C MET A 72 -31.21 21.23 -24.53
N ILE A 73 -31.11 22.01 -23.45
CA ILE A 73 -30.51 23.36 -23.49
C ILE A 73 -29.06 23.29 -23.96
N GLY A 74 -28.26 22.38 -23.38
CA GLY A 74 -26.87 22.16 -23.78
C GLY A 74 -26.74 21.74 -25.25
N ALA A 75 -27.66 20.92 -25.76
CA ALA A 75 -27.69 20.50 -27.15
C ALA A 75 -28.03 21.64 -28.12
N VAL A 76 -29.00 22.48 -27.78
CA VAL A 76 -29.38 23.66 -28.57
C VAL A 76 -28.24 24.68 -28.57
N VAL A 77 -27.70 25.02 -27.41
CA VAL A 77 -26.56 25.96 -27.28
C VAL A 77 -25.36 25.43 -28.06
N GLY A 78 -25.04 24.14 -27.92
CA GLY A 78 -23.97 23.50 -28.67
C GLY A 78 -24.16 23.54 -30.19
N PHE A 79 -25.38 23.31 -30.68
CA PHE A 79 -25.69 23.39 -32.11
C PHE A 79 -25.50 24.80 -32.67
N VAL A 80 -26.04 25.80 -31.97
CA VAL A 80 -25.94 27.21 -32.38
C VAL A 80 -24.48 27.69 -32.35
N LEU A 81 -23.73 27.38 -31.29
CA LEU A 81 -22.29 27.70 -31.21
C LEU A 81 -21.46 27.03 -32.31
N GLY A 82 -21.86 25.84 -32.76
CA GLY A 82 -21.20 25.12 -33.85
C GLY A 82 -21.58 25.60 -35.25
N SER A 83 -22.57 26.49 -35.36
CA SER A 83 -23.08 27.03 -36.63
C SER A 83 -22.77 28.52 -36.83
N LEU A 84 -22.47 29.25 -35.76
CA LEU A 84 -22.16 30.69 -35.81
C LEU A 84 -20.67 30.94 -36.13
N GLU A 85 -20.41 31.81 -37.10
CA GLU A 85 -19.06 32.28 -37.42
C GLU A 85 -18.66 33.50 -36.57
N ASP A 86 -19.61 34.40 -36.29
CA ASP A 86 -19.34 35.60 -35.51
C ASP A 86 -19.00 35.28 -34.05
N ARG A 87 -17.88 35.85 -33.59
CA ARG A 87 -17.33 35.62 -32.26
C ARG A 87 -18.17 36.28 -31.17
N LEU A 88 -18.72 37.46 -31.41
CA LEU A 88 -19.54 38.17 -30.42
C LEU A 88 -20.87 37.43 -30.20
N ALA A 89 -21.53 37.03 -31.29
CA ALA A 89 -22.72 36.20 -31.24
C ALA A 89 -22.49 34.88 -30.46
N ARG A 90 -21.34 34.22 -30.65
CA ARG A 90 -21.00 33.00 -29.90
C ARG A 90 -20.81 33.22 -28.40
N ILE A 91 -20.12 34.29 -28.02
CA ILE A 91 -19.94 34.62 -26.60
C ILE A 91 -21.31 34.91 -25.97
N ALA A 92 -22.17 35.67 -26.65
CA ALA A 92 -23.52 35.99 -26.17
C ALA A 92 -24.39 34.74 -26.01
N VAL A 93 -24.43 33.87 -27.03
CA VAL A 93 -25.20 32.61 -26.98
C VAL A 93 -24.67 31.68 -25.90
N GLY A 94 -23.35 31.54 -25.79
CA GLY A 94 -22.72 30.73 -24.74
C GLY A 94 -23.05 31.26 -23.34
N ALA A 95 -22.87 32.56 -23.12
CA ALA A 95 -23.17 33.22 -21.85
C ALA A 95 -24.66 33.08 -21.48
N ALA A 96 -25.57 33.32 -22.41
CA ALA A 96 -27.01 33.19 -22.19
C ALA A 96 -27.42 31.75 -21.88
N GLY A 97 -26.92 30.78 -22.65
CA GLY A 97 -27.18 29.36 -22.40
C GLY A 97 -26.66 28.89 -21.04
N GLY A 98 -25.45 29.32 -20.69
CA GLY A 98 -24.85 29.08 -19.39
C GLY A 98 -25.62 29.72 -18.23
N ALA A 99 -26.11 30.95 -18.42
CA ALA A 99 -26.94 31.65 -17.44
C ALA A 99 -28.25 30.89 -17.17
N VAL A 100 -28.94 30.40 -18.21
CA VAL A 100 -30.18 29.61 -18.06
C VAL A 100 -29.91 28.32 -17.28
N LEU A 101 -28.82 27.59 -17.61
CA LEU A 101 -28.45 26.40 -16.85
C LEU A 101 -28.13 26.72 -15.39
N GLY A 102 -27.40 27.81 -15.13
CA GLY A 102 -27.10 28.28 -13.78
C GLY A 102 -28.36 28.66 -13.00
N LEU A 103 -29.28 29.39 -13.61
CA LEU A 103 -30.58 29.75 -13.04
C LEU A 103 -31.38 28.52 -12.61
N ILE A 104 -31.43 27.47 -13.45
CA ILE A 104 -32.11 26.22 -13.13
C ILE A 104 -31.47 25.57 -11.89
N VAL A 105 -30.14 25.50 -11.84
CA VAL A 105 -29.43 24.95 -10.67
C VAL A 105 -29.80 25.73 -9.41
N GLY A 106 -29.69 27.06 -9.42
CA GLY A 106 -29.98 27.90 -8.26
C GLY A 106 -31.44 27.84 -7.79
N MET A 107 -32.41 27.78 -8.71
CA MET A 107 -33.84 27.69 -8.35
C MET A 107 -34.23 26.33 -7.77
N THR A 108 -33.53 25.27 -8.15
CA THR A 108 -33.88 23.89 -7.78
C THR A 108 -33.05 23.33 -6.62
N MET A 109 -32.05 24.08 -6.15
CA MET A 109 -31.21 23.71 -5.01
C MET A 109 -32.03 23.32 -3.77
N ARG A 110 -31.66 22.18 -3.15
CA ARG A 110 -32.29 21.63 -1.96
C ARG A 110 -31.96 22.52 -0.74
N ARG A 111 -32.79 22.50 0.31
CA ARG A 111 -32.64 23.40 1.48
C ARG A 111 -32.65 22.69 2.84
N VAL A 112 -32.44 21.38 2.88
CA VAL A 112 -32.65 20.58 4.10
C VAL A 112 -31.32 20.09 4.65
N ILE A 113 -31.01 20.49 5.88
CA ILE A 113 -29.94 19.92 6.72
C ILE A 113 -30.51 18.68 7.41
N LEU A 114 -29.82 17.54 7.29
CA LEU A 114 -30.12 16.35 8.08
C LEU A 114 -29.14 16.35 9.26
N VAL A 115 -29.64 16.58 10.47
CA VAL A 115 -28.83 16.50 11.70
C VAL A 115 -29.16 15.17 12.38
N PHE A 116 -28.13 14.41 12.72
CA PHE A 116 -28.28 13.21 13.52
C PHE A 116 -28.26 13.61 14.99
N VAL A 117 -29.39 13.50 15.68
CA VAL A 117 -29.52 13.71 17.12
C VAL A 117 -30.20 12.47 17.70
N ASP A 118 -29.57 11.86 18.72
CA ASP A 118 -30.10 10.70 19.46
C ASP A 118 -30.56 9.53 18.58
N GLY A 119 -29.72 9.13 17.61
CA GLY A 119 -29.98 7.95 16.77
C GLY A 119 -31.12 8.09 15.76
N ASN A 120 -31.78 9.26 15.70
CA ASN A 120 -32.82 9.58 14.73
C ASN A 120 -32.38 10.73 13.82
N VAL A 121 -32.77 10.64 12.54
CA VAL A 121 -32.55 11.72 11.58
C VAL A 121 -33.60 12.80 11.83
N GLN A 122 -33.20 13.91 12.43
CA GLN A 122 -34.08 15.08 12.58
C GLN A 122 -33.80 16.10 11.49
N THR A 123 -34.86 16.58 10.86
CA THR A 123 -34.82 17.75 9.98
C THR A 123 -34.86 19.01 10.83
N GLN A 124 -33.70 19.61 11.07
CA GLN A 124 -33.64 20.93 11.70
C GLN A 124 -33.95 22.00 10.65
N VAL A 125 -35.11 22.64 10.76
CA VAL A 125 -35.46 23.85 10.03
C VAL A 125 -35.27 25.02 11.00
N GLY A 126 -34.27 25.87 10.76
CA GLY A 126 -34.24 27.21 11.38
C GLY A 126 -33.01 27.65 12.15
N THR A 127 -31.77 27.35 11.72
CA THR A 127 -30.64 28.23 12.07
C THR A 127 -30.34 29.17 10.89
N PRO A 128 -30.20 30.50 11.10
CA PRO A 128 -29.69 31.39 10.06
C PRO A 128 -28.20 31.09 9.86
N ILE A 129 -27.84 30.58 8.68
CA ILE A 129 -26.45 30.29 8.30
C ILE A 129 -25.98 31.42 7.37
N PRO A 130 -24.68 31.80 7.38
CA PRO A 130 -24.23 33.06 6.80
C PRO A 130 -24.58 33.20 5.32
N ASN A 131 -25.00 34.41 4.93
CA ASN A 131 -25.08 34.81 3.53
C ASN A 131 -23.72 34.63 2.84
N LEU A 132 -23.74 34.59 1.51
CA LEU A 132 -22.52 34.54 0.71
C LEU A 132 -21.53 35.61 1.18
N ASN A 133 -20.33 35.19 1.60
CA ASN A 133 -19.32 36.13 2.05
C ASN A 133 -18.69 36.82 0.83
N TYR A 134 -19.24 37.99 0.49
CA TYR A 134 -18.78 38.80 -0.64
C TYR A 134 -17.29 39.17 -0.52
N GLY A 135 -16.73 39.29 0.69
CA GLY A 135 -15.31 39.52 0.91
C GLY A 135 -14.44 38.33 0.47
N VAL A 136 -14.79 37.12 0.92
CA VAL A 136 -14.08 35.90 0.51
C VAL A 136 -14.21 35.67 -0.99
N LEU A 137 -15.42 35.85 -1.54
CA LEU A 137 -15.68 35.67 -2.96
C LEU A 137 -14.89 36.66 -3.83
N THR A 138 -14.80 37.92 -3.42
CA THR A 138 -14.03 38.94 -4.16
C THR A 138 -12.54 38.66 -4.08
N VAL A 139 -12.01 38.27 -2.92
CA VAL A 139 -10.59 37.90 -2.76
C VAL A 139 -10.21 36.74 -3.69
N TRP A 140 -10.98 35.65 -3.69
CA TRP A 140 -10.70 34.50 -4.56
C TRP A 140 -10.84 34.82 -6.04
N THR A 141 -11.85 35.62 -6.42
CA THR A 141 -12.06 36.06 -7.79
C THR A 141 -10.90 36.92 -8.28
N LEU A 142 -10.49 37.93 -7.50
CA LEU A 142 -9.38 38.81 -7.83
C LEU A 142 -8.04 38.06 -7.87
N ALA A 143 -7.79 37.18 -6.90
CA ALA A 143 -6.59 36.35 -6.87
C ALA A 143 -6.49 35.46 -8.12
N ALA A 144 -7.59 34.80 -8.51
CA ALA A 144 -7.60 33.97 -9.70
C ALA A 144 -7.41 34.81 -10.98
N VAL A 145 -8.06 35.97 -11.09
CA VAL A 145 -7.88 36.90 -12.21
C VAL A 145 -6.42 37.37 -12.31
N ALA A 146 -5.76 37.66 -11.18
CA ALA A 146 -4.34 38.02 -11.14
C ALA A 146 -3.44 36.87 -11.62
N VAL A 147 -3.71 35.64 -11.18
CA VAL A 147 -3.03 34.43 -11.70
C VAL A 147 -3.24 34.31 -13.21
N GLY A 148 -4.46 34.54 -13.70
CA GLY A 148 -4.76 34.53 -15.13
C GLY A 148 -3.98 35.57 -15.93
N ALA A 149 -3.82 36.78 -15.39
CA ALA A 149 -3.01 37.83 -16.00
C ALA A 149 -1.52 37.45 -16.05
N VAL A 150 -0.98 36.86 -14.98
CA VAL A 150 0.40 36.36 -14.93
C VAL A 150 0.62 35.22 -15.92
N VAL A 151 -0.29 34.25 -15.99
CA VAL A 151 -0.23 33.15 -16.97
C VAL A 151 -0.26 33.68 -18.40
N TRP A 152 -1.04 34.73 -18.66
CA TRP A 152 -1.08 35.38 -19.97
C TRP A 152 0.25 36.07 -20.32
N LEU A 153 0.88 36.74 -19.36
CA LEU A 153 2.22 37.33 -19.55
C LEU A 153 3.26 36.26 -19.89
N LEU A 154 3.25 35.12 -19.17
CA LEU A 154 4.22 34.05 -19.32
C LEU A 154 4.05 33.22 -20.61
N ARG A 155 2.81 33.02 -21.10
CA ARG A 155 2.54 32.23 -22.32
C ARG A 155 2.68 33.02 -23.63
N GLY A 156 3.22 34.25 -23.56
CA GLY A 156 3.59 35.07 -24.70
C GLY A 156 2.42 35.43 -25.62
N ARG A 157 1.52 36.34 -25.18
CA ARG A 157 0.48 37.10 -25.93
C ARG A 157 -0.32 36.42 -27.07
N ARG A 158 -0.20 35.11 -27.28
CA ARG A 158 -0.86 34.35 -28.36
C ARG A 158 -2.37 34.24 -28.17
N ASN A 159 -2.86 34.41 -26.94
CA ASN A 159 -4.29 34.41 -26.62
C ASN A 159 -4.75 35.81 -26.18
N PRO A 160 -6.01 36.22 -26.45
CA PRO A 160 -6.53 37.50 -25.99
C PRO A 160 -6.67 37.52 -24.46
N LEU A 161 -6.17 38.59 -23.83
CA LEU A 161 -6.16 38.78 -22.38
C LEU A 161 -7.55 38.58 -21.76
N ILE A 162 -8.58 39.16 -22.38
CA ILE A 162 -9.98 39.10 -21.93
C ILE A 162 -10.46 37.65 -21.75
N ARG A 163 -10.11 36.75 -22.67
CA ARG A 163 -10.48 35.32 -22.56
C ARG A 163 -9.86 34.67 -21.33
N GLY A 164 -8.60 34.98 -21.04
CA GLY A 164 -7.90 34.48 -19.86
C GLY A 164 -8.55 35.00 -18.57
N LEU A 165 -8.81 36.31 -18.50
CA LEU A 165 -9.41 36.93 -17.32
C LEU A 165 -10.81 36.38 -17.02
N VAL A 166 -11.65 36.15 -18.03
CA VAL A 166 -12.99 35.57 -17.84
C VAL A 166 -12.91 34.14 -17.33
N ILE A 167 -12.03 33.30 -17.89
CA ILE A 167 -11.87 31.90 -17.43
C ILE A 167 -11.40 31.87 -15.98
N TRP A 168 -10.34 32.61 -15.66
CA TRP A 168 -9.78 32.62 -14.33
C TRP A 168 -10.69 33.32 -13.31
N GLY A 169 -11.41 34.36 -13.70
CA GLY A 169 -12.46 34.97 -12.87
C GLY A 169 -13.61 34.01 -12.59
N THR A 170 -14.01 33.19 -13.55
CA THR A 170 -15.02 32.14 -13.34
C THR A 170 -14.54 31.06 -12.37
N VAL A 171 -13.26 30.67 -12.44
CA VAL A 171 -12.64 29.72 -11.50
C VAL A 171 -12.57 30.31 -10.10
N GLY A 172 -12.12 31.55 -9.95
CA GLY A 172 -12.09 32.24 -8.66
C GLY A 172 -13.47 32.44 -8.07
N TRP A 173 -14.48 32.77 -8.90
CA TRP A 173 -15.88 32.82 -8.49
C TRP A 173 -16.39 31.45 -8.02
N ALA A 174 -16.05 30.37 -8.74
CA ALA A 174 -16.41 29.02 -8.33
C ALA A 174 -15.82 28.66 -6.97
N ILE A 175 -14.53 28.92 -6.76
CA ILE A 175 -13.84 28.65 -5.49
C ILE A 175 -14.45 29.52 -4.37
N GLY A 176 -14.67 30.81 -4.62
CA GLY A 176 -15.26 31.72 -3.65
C GLY A 176 -16.72 31.38 -3.29
N ALA A 177 -17.50 30.91 -4.26
CA ALA A 177 -18.88 30.51 -4.04
C ALA A 177 -19.00 29.16 -3.33
N PHE A 178 -18.18 28.15 -3.69
CA PHE A 178 -18.24 26.80 -3.10
C PHE A 178 -17.34 26.61 -1.87
N GLY A 179 -16.32 27.44 -1.67
CA GLY A 179 -15.37 27.39 -0.56
C GLY A 179 -15.85 28.10 0.71
N VAL A 180 -17.02 28.73 0.68
CA VAL A 180 -17.72 29.19 1.89
C VAL A 180 -18.55 28.01 2.41
N PRO A 181 -18.54 27.72 3.74
CA PRO A 181 -19.36 26.66 4.30
C PRO A 181 -20.84 26.87 3.93
N ASP A 182 -21.38 25.94 3.14
CA ASP A 182 -22.79 25.74 2.82
C ASP A 182 -23.50 26.71 1.84
N LEU A 183 -23.24 26.55 0.54
CA LEU A 183 -24.16 27.06 -0.52
C LEU A 183 -25.61 26.55 -0.37
N ASN A 184 -25.80 25.40 0.26
CA ASN A 184 -27.11 24.74 0.42
C ASN A 184 -28.00 25.41 1.50
N THR A 185 -27.44 26.36 2.26
CA THR A 185 -28.10 27.02 3.40
C THR A 185 -28.27 28.53 3.19
N ALA A 186 -27.73 29.08 2.10
CA ALA A 186 -27.84 30.49 1.72
C ALA A 186 -29.24 30.89 1.20
N SER A 187 -29.49 32.21 1.10
CA SER A 187 -30.73 32.75 0.56
C SER A 187 -30.97 32.28 -0.90
N ARG A 188 -32.23 32.24 -1.35
CA ARG A 188 -32.59 31.75 -2.70
C ARG A 188 -31.93 32.63 -3.76
N PHE A 189 -31.83 33.92 -3.45
CA PHE A 189 -31.16 34.90 -4.26
C PHE A 189 -29.66 34.61 -4.39
N ASP A 190 -28.98 34.31 -3.29
CA ASP A 190 -27.54 34.05 -3.29
C ASP A 190 -27.18 32.77 -4.06
N ALA A 191 -27.97 31.71 -3.90
CA ALA A 191 -27.80 30.46 -4.65
C ALA A 191 -28.01 30.66 -6.16
N VAL A 192 -29.05 31.41 -6.54
CA VAL A 192 -29.31 31.79 -7.93
C VAL A 192 -28.19 32.64 -8.50
N LEU A 193 -27.73 33.64 -7.76
CA LEU A 193 -26.64 34.52 -8.18
C LEU A 193 -25.35 33.74 -8.40
N ALA A 194 -24.95 32.92 -7.41
CA ALA A 194 -23.71 32.15 -7.46
C ALA A 194 -23.68 31.19 -8.66
N SER A 195 -24.78 30.45 -8.88
CA SER A 195 -24.89 29.47 -9.97
C SER A 195 -25.05 30.11 -11.34
N THR A 196 -25.81 31.21 -11.45
CA THR A 196 -26.03 31.92 -12.73
C THR A 196 -24.76 32.60 -13.22
N VAL A 197 -24.02 33.28 -12.34
CA VAL A 197 -22.75 33.93 -12.70
C VAL A 197 -21.71 32.90 -13.15
N LEU A 198 -21.61 31.78 -12.42
CA LEU A 198 -20.75 30.66 -12.78
C LEU A 198 -21.14 30.04 -14.13
N GLY A 199 -22.43 29.75 -14.33
CA GLY A 199 -22.95 29.24 -15.59
C GLY A 199 -22.66 30.19 -16.75
N THR A 200 -22.89 31.49 -16.56
CA THR A 200 -22.59 32.54 -17.55
C THR A 200 -21.12 32.58 -17.91
N GLY A 201 -20.23 32.53 -16.92
CA GLY A 201 -18.77 32.53 -17.12
C GLY A 201 -18.28 31.30 -17.89
N ILE A 202 -18.77 30.11 -17.53
CA ILE A 202 -18.46 28.86 -18.24
C ILE A 202 -19.00 28.93 -19.68
N GLY A 203 -20.25 29.35 -19.86
CA GLY A 203 -20.86 29.50 -21.18
C GLY A 203 -20.12 30.48 -22.09
N ALA A 204 -19.76 31.65 -21.57
CA ALA A 204 -18.94 32.65 -22.28
C ALA A 204 -17.57 32.07 -22.65
N SER A 205 -16.95 31.30 -21.75
CA SER A 205 -15.65 30.65 -21.99
C SER A 205 -15.64 29.72 -23.20
N ILE A 206 -16.74 28.98 -23.41
CA ILE A 206 -16.95 28.11 -24.57
C ILE A 206 -17.15 28.95 -25.83
N GLY A 207 -17.92 30.05 -25.72
CA GLY A 207 -18.18 30.98 -26.81
C GLY A 207 -16.94 31.69 -27.36
N PHE A 208 -15.88 31.86 -26.56
CA PHE A 208 -14.61 32.46 -27.01
C PHE A 208 -13.81 31.62 -28.02
N GLY A 209 -14.17 30.35 -28.24
CA GLY A 209 -13.56 29.52 -29.28
C GLY A 209 -13.95 29.99 -30.69
N SER A 210 -13.07 29.81 -31.67
CA SER A 210 -13.39 30.00 -33.10
C SER A 210 -13.98 28.72 -33.71
N LEU A 211 -14.56 28.80 -34.90
CA LEU A 211 -14.96 27.60 -35.65
C LEU A 211 -13.69 26.93 -36.16
N PRO A 212 -13.47 25.64 -35.88
CA PRO A 212 -12.23 25.01 -36.27
C PRO A 212 -12.19 24.80 -37.79
N GLY A 213 -11.00 25.01 -38.37
CA GLY A 213 -10.75 24.66 -39.77
C GLY A 213 -10.77 23.14 -40.02
N ALA A 214 -10.73 22.72 -41.29
CA ALA A 214 -10.76 21.29 -41.64
C ALA A 214 -9.60 20.48 -41.01
N LEU A 215 -8.39 21.06 -40.98
CA LEU A 215 -7.22 20.44 -40.33
C LEU A 215 -7.38 20.36 -38.81
N GLU A 216 -7.96 21.38 -38.17
CA GLU A 216 -8.22 21.37 -36.73
C GLU A 216 -9.29 20.35 -36.35
N LYS A 217 -10.35 20.21 -37.16
CA LYS A 217 -11.37 19.17 -36.96
C LYS A 217 -10.78 17.76 -37.01
N ARG A 218 -9.86 17.48 -37.95
CA ARG A 218 -9.13 16.20 -38.02
C ARG A 218 -8.22 15.98 -36.81
N LYS A 219 -7.47 17.00 -36.39
CA LYS A 219 -6.65 16.93 -35.18
C LYS A 219 -7.48 16.68 -33.92
N ILE A 220 -8.68 17.27 -33.84
CA ILE A 220 -9.61 17.05 -32.74
C ILE A 220 -10.12 15.60 -32.77
N GLU A 221 -10.45 15.05 -33.94
CA GLU A 221 -10.86 13.66 -34.08
C GLU A 221 -9.76 12.67 -33.65
N GLU A 222 -8.55 12.79 -34.22
CA GLU A 222 -7.42 11.91 -33.88
C GLU A 222 -7.00 12.09 -32.40
N GLY A 223 -6.98 13.33 -31.94
CA GLY A 223 -6.60 13.69 -30.58
C GLY A 223 -7.63 13.33 -29.52
N SER A 224 -8.93 13.32 -29.84
CA SER A 224 -9.98 13.01 -28.87
C SER A 224 -10.13 11.51 -28.64
N ARG A 225 -9.88 10.67 -29.66
CA ARG A 225 -10.01 9.19 -29.56
C ARG A 225 -9.28 8.67 -28.32
N LYS A 226 -7.99 8.99 -28.15
CA LYS A 226 -7.20 8.59 -26.96
C LYS A 226 -7.81 9.04 -25.63
N TYR A 227 -8.41 10.22 -25.57
CA TYR A 227 -9.01 10.73 -24.34
C TYR A 227 -10.33 10.05 -24.02
N ILE A 228 -11.14 9.64 -25.00
CA ILE A 228 -12.39 8.89 -24.74
C ILE A 228 -12.09 7.60 -23.97
N PHE A 229 -11.02 6.89 -24.35
CA PHE A 229 -10.62 5.66 -23.68
C PHE A 229 -10.05 5.92 -22.29
N LEU A 230 -9.28 7.01 -22.13
CA LEU A 230 -8.64 7.34 -20.86
C LEU A 230 -9.58 8.03 -19.88
N THR A 231 -10.56 8.81 -20.33
CA THR A 231 -11.39 9.67 -19.48
C THR A 231 -12.17 8.89 -18.42
N PRO A 232 -12.86 7.78 -18.71
CA PRO A 232 -13.52 6.98 -17.68
C PRO A 232 -12.53 6.47 -16.62
N ALA A 233 -11.37 5.96 -17.05
CA ALA A 233 -10.33 5.47 -16.15
C ALA A 233 -9.76 6.61 -15.28
N LEU A 234 -9.43 7.75 -15.89
CA LEU A 234 -8.95 8.94 -15.20
C LEU A 234 -10.00 9.52 -14.25
N PHE A 235 -11.27 9.48 -14.62
CA PHE A 235 -12.37 9.88 -13.75
C PHE A 235 -12.48 8.96 -12.53
N PHE A 236 -12.46 7.64 -12.72
CA PHE A 236 -12.47 6.70 -11.61
C PHE A 236 -11.24 6.87 -10.71
N ILE A 237 -10.06 7.09 -11.27
CA ILE A 237 -8.85 7.39 -10.50
C ILE A 237 -9.02 8.71 -9.72
N ALA A 238 -9.51 9.76 -10.37
CA ALA A 238 -9.72 11.04 -9.72
C ALA A 238 -10.73 10.93 -8.56
N ALA A 239 -11.86 10.25 -8.79
CA ALA A 239 -12.94 10.12 -7.81
C ALA A 239 -12.62 9.16 -6.67
N SER A 240 -11.94 8.03 -6.95
CA SER A 240 -11.67 6.99 -5.94
C SER A 240 -10.33 7.13 -5.22
N LEU A 241 -9.36 7.83 -5.84
CA LEU A 241 -8.02 7.99 -5.29
C LEU A 241 -7.70 9.46 -5.02
N VAL A 242 -7.69 10.31 -6.05
CA VAL A 242 -7.16 11.69 -5.92
C VAL A 242 -7.99 12.54 -4.97
N VAL A 243 -9.31 12.58 -5.16
CA VAL A 243 -10.22 13.37 -4.32
C VAL A 243 -10.20 12.89 -2.87
N PRO A 244 -10.34 11.58 -2.56
CA PRO A 244 -10.17 11.08 -1.20
C PRO A 244 -8.80 11.39 -0.60
N THR A 245 -7.70 11.24 -1.35
CA THR A 245 -6.36 11.59 -0.85
C THR A 245 -6.23 13.07 -0.53
N ILE A 246 -6.73 13.97 -1.39
CA ILE A 246 -6.75 15.41 -1.10
C ILE A 246 -7.59 15.70 0.14
N ARG A 247 -8.73 15.03 0.30
CA ARG A 247 -9.59 15.16 1.49
C ARG A 247 -8.89 14.66 2.75
N THR A 248 -8.20 13.53 2.71
CA THR A 248 -7.41 13.00 3.83
C THR A 248 -6.28 13.96 4.18
N LEU A 249 -5.59 14.52 3.19
CA LEU A 249 -4.58 15.55 3.41
C LEU A 249 -5.19 16.78 4.10
N TRP A 250 -6.35 17.26 3.63
CA TRP A 250 -7.04 18.39 4.26
C TRP A 250 -7.44 18.08 5.72
N LEU A 251 -8.08 16.93 5.96
CA LEU A 251 -8.49 16.49 7.30
C LEU A 251 -7.31 16.38 8.27
N SER A 252 -6.11 16.06 7.78
CA SER A 252 -4.92 15.96 8.62
C SER A 252 -4.51 17.29 9.29
N PHE A 253 -4.96 18.43 8.75
CA PHE A 253 -4.73 19.77 9.32
C PHE A 253 -5.88 20.26 10.21
N LEU A 254 -6.93 19.45 10.40
CA LEU A 254 -8.11 19.78 11.21
C LEU A 254 -8.10 19.05 12.56
N ASP A 255 -8.93 19.50 13.50
CA ASP A 255 -9.16 18.86 14.79
C ASP A 255 -9.72 17.44 14.64
N GLY A 256 -9.86 16.72 15.76
CA GLY A 256 -10.34 15.33 15.74
C GLY A 256 -11.73 15.16 15.11
N ARG A 257 -12.56 16.21 15.13
CA ARG A 257 -13.90 16.22 14.52
C ARG A 257 -13.89 16.62 13.05
N GLY A 258 -12.79 17.15 12.53
CA GLY A 258 -12.66 17.61 11.15
C GLY A 258 -13.37 18.94 10.87
N VAL A 259 -13.44 19.82 11.88
CA VAL A 259 -14.18 21.10 11.80
C VAL A 259 -13.23 22.29 11.93
N GLU A 260 -12.36 22.31 12.94
CA GLU A 260 -11.48 23.45 13.24
C GLU A 260 -10.07 23.21 12.73
N ALA A 261 -9.40 24.24 12.21
CA ALA A 261 -8.03 24.11 11.73
C ALA A 261 -7.03 24.11 12.89
N VAL A 262 -6.22 23.06 13.00
CA VAL A 262 -5.15 22.90 14.02
C VAL A 262 -3.74 22.94 13.41
N GLY A 263 -3.63 23.05 12.08
CA GLY A 263 -2.36 23.12 11.38
C GLY A 263 -1.55 21.85 11.56
N LEU A 264 -0.30 21.96 12.02
CA LEU A 264 0.63 20.83 12.16
C LEU A 264 0.52 20.10 13.52
N ALA A 265 -0.42 20.47 14.38
CA ALA A 265 -0.54 19.89 15.73
C ALA A 265 -0.67 18.37 15.71
N ASN A 266 -1.48 17.81 14.79
CA ASN A 266 -1.65 16.36 14.65
C ASN A 266 -0.35 15.64 14.29
N TYR A 267 0.53 16.27 13.49
CA TYR A 267 1.83 15.69 13.18
C TYR A 267 2.76 15.75 14.38
N THR A 268 2.77 16.87 15.11
CA THR A 268 3.59 16.97 16.33
C THR A 268 3.18 15.93 17.36
N SER A 269 1.88 15.70 17.58
CA SER A 269 1.41 14.67 18.51
C SER A 269 1.87 13.28 18.12
N ILE A 270 1.91 12.95 16.83
CA ILE A 270 2.39 11.65 16.33
C ILE A 270 3.87 11.43 16.67
N PHE A 271 4.72 12.43 16.46
CA PHE A 271 6.17 12.31 16.68
C PHE A 271 6.60 12.47 18.14
N THR A 272 5.73 13.03 19.00
CA THR A 272 5.97 13.13 20.45
C THR A 272 5.35 11.99 21.25
N ASP A 273 4.47 11.18 20.66
CA ASP A 273 3.83 10.06 21.35
C ASP A 273 4.81 8.88 21.53
N ALA A 274 5.03 8.52 22.80
CA ALA A 274 5.92 7.42 23.18
C ALA A 274 5.43 6.04 22.69
N ASN A 275 4.15 5.86 22.38
CA ASN A 275 3.63 4.62 21.79
C ASN A 275 3.94 4.51 20.28
N ILE A 276 4.12 5.66 19.62
CA ILE A 276 4.41 5.72 18.19
C ILE A 276 5.92 5.63 17.94
N ILE A 277 6.71 6.39 18.71
CA ILE A 277 8.17 6.39 18.63
C ILE A 277 8.76 6.30 20.04
N ASN A 278 9.35 5.16 20.39
CA ASN A 278 10.10 4.99 21.63
C ASN A 278 11.57 4.65 21.35
N VAL A 279 12.44 5.65 21.51
CA VAL A 279 13.90 5.51 21.38
C VAL A 279 14.63 5.67 22.71
N SER A 280 13.93 5.73 23.84
CA SER A 280 14.56 6.00 25.14
C SER A 280 15.61 4.95 25.52
N ASN A 281 15.39 3.71 25.12
CA ASN A 281 16.23 2.56 25.46
C ASN A 281 17.36 2.30 24.46
N TRP A 282 17.63 3.21 23.52
CA TRP A 282 18.63 2.95 22.47
C TRP A 282 20.03 2.63 23.01
N THR A 283 20.40 3.17 24.17
CA THR A 283 21.69 2.88 24.85
C THR A 283 21.80 1.41 25.28
N ASN A 284 20.67 0.77 25.59
CA ASN A 284 20.63 -0.64 25.98
C ASN A 284 21.01 -1.59 24.84
N ILE A 285 21.02 -1.10 23.59
CA ILE A 285 21.51 -1.88 22.44
C ILE A 285 22.98 -2.24 22.69
N PHE A 286 23.81 -1.27 23.08
CA PHE A 286 25.26 -1.46 23.20
C PHE A 286 25.66 -2.29 24.44
N THR A 287 24.80 -2.33 25.46
CA THR A 287 25.01 -3.15 26.67
C THR A 287 24.37 -4.53 26.57
N SER A 288 23.56 -4.78 25.54
CA SER A 288 22.89 -6.07 25.33
C SER A 288 23.90 -7.19 25.05
N ARG A 289 23.65 -8.36 25.65
CA ARG A 289 24.42 -9.59 25.39
C ARG A 289 24.45 -9.95 23.91
N LEU A 290 23.37 -9.64 23.17
CA LEU A 290 23.28 -9.89 21.74
C LEU A 290 24.23 -9.00 20.92
N PHE A 291 24.35 -7.72 21.31
CA PHE A 291 25.25 -6.79 20.65
C PHE A 291 26.71 -7.16 20.93
N ILE A 292 27.06 -7.38 22.20
CA ILE A 292 28.41 -7.78 22.60
C ILE A 292 28.78 -9.12 21.95
N GLY A 293 27.89 -10.11 22.01
CA GLY A 293 28.06 -11.39 21.33
C GLY A 293 28.23 -11.24 19.82
N GLY A 294 27.40 -10.41 19.18
CA GLY A 294 27.50 -10.11 17.75
C GLY A 294 28.85 -9.49 17.37
N MET A 295 29.34 -8.53 18.14
CA MET A 295 30.66 -7.93 17.95
C MET A 295 31.80 -8.94 18.11
N ILE A 296 31.72 -9.83 19.10
CA ILE A 296 32.69 -10.93 19.29
C ILE A 296 32.69 -11.86 18.08
N VAL A 297 31.51 -12.25 17.58
CA VAL A 297 31.39 -13.15 16.41
C VAL A 297 31.92 -12.46 15.14
N ILE A 298 31.65 -11.16 14.95
CA ILE A 298 32.23 -10.39 13.83
C ILE A 298 33.76 -10.37 13.93
N ALA A 299 34.32 -10.12 15.12
CA ALA A 299 35.75 -10.13 15.33
C ALA A 299 36.37 -11.50 15.00
N LEU A 300 35.73 -12.60 15.44
CA LEU A 300 36.13 -13.96 15.08
C LEU A 300 36.06 -14.20 13.57
N GLY A 301 35.04 -13.67 12.89
CA GLY A 301 34.91 -13.70 11.44
C GLY A 301 36.06 -12.99 10.71
N PHE A 302 36.45 -11.81 11.18
CA PHE A 302 37.63 -11.09 10.67
C PHE A 302 38.94 -11.82 10.93
N VAL A 303 39.10 -12.43 12.10
CA VAL A 303 40.26 -13.28 12.41
C VAL A 303 40.31 -14.46 11.46
N ALA A 304 39.19 -15.15 11.23
CA ALA A 304 39.10 -16.24 10.26
C ALA A 304 39.42 -15.78 8.83
N ALA A 305 38.95 -14.59 8.43
CA ALA A 305 39.26 -14.01 7.11
C ALA A 305 40.76 -13.71 6.96
N ARG A 306 41.40 -13.22 8.03
CA ARG A 306 42.84 -12.92 8.05
C ARG A 306 43.68 -14.20 8.01
N LEU A 307 43.30 -15.23 8.76
CA LEU A 307 43.97 -16.53 8.75
C LEU A 307 43.86 -17.21 7.39
N THR A 308 42.69 -17.15 6.76
CA THR A 308 42.45 -17.68 5.41
C THR A 308 43.17 -16.86 4.33
N GLY A 309 43.29 -15.55 4.50
CA GLY A 309 44.07 -14.69 3.60
C GLY A 309 45.55 -15.04 3.64
N ARG A 310 46.10 -15.28 4.84
CA ARG A 310 47.50 -15.63 5.03
C ARG A 310 47.89 -16.94 4.31
N SER A 311 46.99 -17.91 4.21
CA SER A 311 47.25 -19.16 3.47
C SER A 311 47.11 -19.02 1.95
N ARG A 312 46.48 -17.95 1.45
CA ARG A 312 46.26 -17.66 0.02
C ARG A 312 47.17 -16.56 -0.55
N GLY A 313 48.04 -15.97 0.28
CA GLY A 313 48.89 -14.84 -0.12
C GLY A 313 48.16 -13.48 -0.17
N GLU A 314 46.94 -13.40 0.36
CA GLU A 314 46.11 -12.18 0.38
C GLU A 314 46.12 -11.53 1.77
N ALA A 315 45.94 -10.21 1.84
CA ALA A 315 45.86 -9.50 3.11
C ALA A 315 44.63 -9.94 3.93
N VAL A 316 43.48 -10.14 3.29
CA VAL A 316 42.24 -10.66 3.91
C VAL A 316 41.50 -11.43 2.82
N ALA A 317 41.14 -12.69 3.09
CA ALA A 317 40.34 -13.48 2.16
C ALA A 317 38.97 -13.79 2.78
N PHE A 318 37.90 -13.26 2.18
CA PHE A 318 36.54 -13.55 2.61
C PHE A 318 36.07 -14.88 2.02
N GLY A 319 36.24 -15.96 2.78
CA GLY A 319 35.74 -17.30 2.46
C GLY A 319 34.51 -17.69 3.31
N PRO A 320 33.88 -18.84 3.02
CA PRO A 320 32.72 -19.35 3.77
C PRO A 320 32.96 -19.41 5.29
N GLY A 321 34.16 -19.79 5.73
CA GLY A 321 34.54 -19.86 7.15
C GLY A 321 34.65 -18.50 7.85
N SER A 322 34.73 -17.40 7.10
CA SER A 322 34.73 -16.02 7.64
C SER A 322 33.39 -15.31 7.42
N LEU A 323 32.72 -15.56 6.29
CA LEU A 323 31.44 -14.96 5.95
C LEU A 323 30.32 -15.44 6.88
N ALA A 324 30.32 -16.71 7.28
CA ALA A 324 29.30 -17.23 8.19
C ALA A 324 29.33 -16.54 9.57
N PRO A 325 30.47 -16.42 10.28
CA PRO A 325 30.52 -15.62 11.51
C PRO A 325 30.18 -14.14 11.28
N LEU A 326 30.70 -13.50 10.23
CA LEU A 326 30.42 -12.09 9.95
C LEU A 326 28.91 -11.84 9.77
N THR A 327 28.25 -12.64 8.93
CA THR A 327 26.80 -12.53 8.69
C THR A 327 25.99 -12.84 9.94
N PHE A 328 26.37 -13.87 10.70
CA PHE A 328 25.70 -14.21 11.95
C PHE A 328 25.88 -13.13 13.02
N GLY A 329 27.06 -12.53 13.14
CA GLY A 329 27.31 -11.45 14.09
C GLY A 329 26.55 -10.16 13.71
N VAL A 330 26.47 -9.82 12.42
CA VAL A 330 25.59 -8.73 11.93
C VAL A 330 24.13 -9.03 12.25
N PHE A 331 23.68 -10.28 12.06
CA PHE A 331 22.34 -10.71 12.42
C PHE A 331 22.07 -10.53 13.92
N LEU A 332 23.00 -10.91 14.79
CA LEU A 332 22.87 -10.72 16.25
C LEU A 332 22.79 -9.24 16.64
N ILE A 333 23.58 -8.37 16.00
CA ILE A 333 23.51 -6.92 16.23
C ILE A 333 22.16 -6.37 15.77
N ALA A 334 21.71 -6.72 14.56
CA ALA A 334 20.38 -6.32 14.08
C ALA A 334 19.29 -6.80 15.05
N PHE A 335 19.45 -7.99 15.61
CA PHE A 335 18.54 -8.55 16.61
C PHE A 335 18.58 -7.80 17.95
N ALA A 336 19.75 -7.34 18.38
CA ALA A 336 19.88 -6.48 19.56
C ALA A 336 19.11 -5.15 19.39
N VAL A 337 19.19 -4.53 18.20
CA VAL A 337 18.40 -3.34 17.88
C VAL A 337 16.90 -3.67 17.88
N PHE A 338 16.51 -4.81 17.28
CA PHE A 338 15.12 -5.27 17.19
C PHE A 338 14.45 -5.43 18.54
N THR A 339 15.15 -6.06 19.47
CA THR A 339 14.60 -6.36 20.79
C THR A 339 14.49 -5.12 21.68
N THR A 340 15.25 -4.07 21.39
CA THR A 340 15.41 -2.89 22.24
C THR A 340 14.54 -1.70 21.82
N LEU A 341 14.47 -1.40 20.53
CA LEU A 341 13.68 -0.27 20.02
C LEU A 341 12.22 -0.68 19.85
N ARG A 342 11.29 0.13 20.36
CA ARG A 342 9.84 -0.14 20.36
C ARG A 342 9.05 1.04 19.82
N GLY A 343 7.78 0.79 19.52
CA GLY A 343 6.85 1.79 19.01
C GLY A 343 6.35 1.46 17.61
N THR A 344 5.21 2.04 17.26
CA THR A 344 4.44 1.74 16.05
C THR A 344 5.22 1.94 14.73
N ILE A 345 6.05 2.99 14.66
CA ILE A 345 6.88 3.25 13.46
C ILE A 345 8.05 2.27 13.40
N ILE A 346 8.71 2.04 14.54
CA ILE A 346 9.83 1.09 14.65
C ILE A 346 9.37 -0.32 14.29
N ASN A 347 8.20 -0.73 14.77
CA ASN A 347 7.57 -1.98 14.39
C ASN A 347 7.39 -2.09 12.87
N ASN A 348 6.89 -1.04 12.20
CA ASN A 348 6.77 -1.08 10.74
C ASN A 348 8.11 -1.27 10.03
N LEU A 349 9.16 -0.57 10.48
CA LEU A 349 10.50 -0.75 9.91
C LEU A 349 11.00 -2.18 10.10
N TRP A 350 10.71 -2.79 11.25
CA TRP A 350 11.06 -4.19 11.50
C TRP A 350 10.26 -5.17 10.66
N TRP A 351 8.96 -4.93 10.50
CA TRP A 351 8.13 -5.67 9.56
C TRP A 351 8.76 -5.59 8.15
N VAL A 352 9.10 -4.38 7.69
CA VAL A 352 9.73 -4.18 6.37
C VAL A 352 11.02 -4.97 6.25
N PHE A 353 11.93 -4.87 7.21
CA PHE A 353 13.22 -5.55 7.13
C PHE A 353 13.08 -7.07 7.23
N ALA A 354 12.39 -7.56 8.26
CA ALA A 354 12.29 -8.99 8.54
C ALA A 354 11.45 -9.73 7.50
N VAL A 355 10.25 -9.22 7.17
CA VAL A 355 9.37 -9.89 6.21
C VAL A 355 9.96 -9.85 4.82
N THR A 356 10.41 -8.68 4.36
CA THR A 356 10.99 -8.56 3.01
C THR A 356 12.26 -9.39 2.88
N GLY A 357 13.17 -9.29 3.85
CA GLY A 357 14.43 -10.01 3.83
C GLY A 357 14.22 -11.53 3.86
N LEU A 358 13.46 -12.03 4.84
CA LEU A 358 13.26 -13.47 5.01
C LEU A 358 12.40 -14.06 3.89
N ALA A 359 11.32 -13.40 3.45
CA ALA A 359 10.51 -13.92 2.35
C ALA A 359 11.29 -13.94 1.03
N THR A 360 12.17 -12.95 0.79
CA THR A 360 13.03 -12.92 -0.41
C THR A 360 14.06 -14.05 -0.36
N ILE A 361 14.77 -14.20 0.77
CA ILE A 361 15.80 -15.24 0.94
C ILE A 361 15.18 -16.64 0.84
N LEU A 362 14.09 -16.89 1.59
CA LEU A 362 13.39 -18.16 1.57
C LEU A 362 12.77 -18.44 0.20
N GLY A 363 12.15 -17.44 -0.43
CA GLY A 363 11.57 -17.58 -1.76
C GLY A 363 12.62 -17.96 -2.80
N LEU A 364 13.78 -17.31 -2.77
CA LEU A 364 14.90 -17.60 -3.66
C LEU A 364 15.49 -18.99 -3.40
N ALA A 365 15.71 -19.34 -2.12
CA ALA A 365 16.21 -20.65 -1.74
C ALA A 365 15.27 -21.76 -2.21
N VAL A 366 13.97 -21.60 -1.98
CA VAL A 366 12.96 -22.55 -2.44
C VAL A 366 12.92 -22.61 -3.97
N ALA A 367 13.01 -21.49 -4.68
CA ALA A 367 13.02 -21.50 -6.15
C ALA A 367 14.18 -22.36 -6.69
N VAL A 368 15.39 -22.15 -6.16
CA VAL A 368 16.59 -22.91 -6.55
C VAL A 368 16.47 -24.40 -6.21
N LEU A 369 15.89 -24.74 -5.06
CA LEU A 369 15.74 -26.13 -4.61
C LEU A 369 14.62 -26.87 -5.35
N ALA A 370 13.48 -26.20 -5.56
CA ALA A 370 12.32 -26.79 -6.22
C ALA A 370 12.63 -27.11 -7.69
N ASP A 371 13.38 -26.24 -8.37
CA ASP A 371 13.78 -26.43 -9.78
C ASP A 371 14.72 -27.64 -9.99
N LYS A 372 15.35 -28.15 -8.94
CA LYS A 372 16.20 -29.35 -8.99
C LYS A 372 15.45 -30.63 -8.60
N SER A 373 14.20 -30.54 -8.17
CA SER A 373 13.41 -31.68 -7.68
C SER A 373 12.61 -32.36 -8.79
N ARG A 374 12.56 -33.70 -8.77
CA ARG A 374 11.75 -34.50 -9.69
C ARG A 374 10.25 -34.18 -9.61
N SER A 375 9.78 -33.68 -8.46
CA SER A 375 8.38 -33.32 -8.21
C SER A 375 8.17 -31.81 -8.09
N GLU A 376 8.86 -31.03 -8.94
CA GLU A 376 8.84 -29.56 -8.96
C GLU A 376 7.41 -28.98 -8.90
N ASN A 377 6.51 -29.44 -9.77
CA ASN A 377 5.15 -28.90 -9.90
C ASN A 377 4.35 -29.02 -8.60
N ILE A 378 4.50 -30.14 -7.88
CA ILE A 378 3.78 -30.38 -6.62
C ILE A 378 4.37 -29.49 -5.52
N ALA A 379 5.70 -29.44 -5.41
CA ALA A 379 6.38 -28.61 -4.42
C ALA A 379 6.01 -27.13 -4.58
N LYS A 380 6.02 -26.62 -5.81
CA LYS A 380 5.63 -25.24 -6.09
C LYS A 380 4.17 -24.96 -5.77
N SER A 381 3.27 -25.88 -6.13
CA SER A 381 1.84 -25.72 -5.85
C SER A 381 1.55 -25.65 -4.34
N LEU A 382 2.18 -26.51 -3.55
CA LEU A 382 2.02 -26.52 -2.09
C LEU A 382 2.57 -25.25 -1.44
N ILE A 383 3.73 -24.77 -1.89
CA ILE A 383 4.37 -23.57 -1.33
C ILE A 383 3.65 -22.29 -1.77
N PHE A 384 3.01 -22.30 -2.94
CA PHE A 384 2.22 -21.19 -3.44
C PHE A 384 0.79 -21.14 -2.86
N MET A 385 0.23 -22.28 -2.45
CA MET A 385 -1.14 -22.40 -1.91
C MET A 385 -1.53 -21.35 -0.84
N PRO A 386 -0.65 -20.97 0.12
CA PRO A 386 -0.99 -19.97 1.14
C PRO A 386 -1.40 -18.61 0.59
N MET A 387 -0.95 -18.25 -0.61
CA MET A 387 -1.33 -16.98 -1.26
C MET A 387 -2.80 -16.88 -1.61
N ALA A 388 -3.50 -18.01 -1.74
CA ALA A 388 -4.94 -18.00 -1.97
C ALA A 388 -5.74 -17.62 -0.70
N ILE A 389 -5.09 -17.66 0.47
CA ILE A 389 -5.71 -17.36 1.76
C ILE A 389 -5.64 -15.84 2.01
N SER A 390 -6.75 -15.25 2.45
CA SER A 390 -6.75 -13.83 2.85
C SER A 390 -5.86 -13.60 4.08
N PHE A 391 -5.30 -12.41 4.23
CA PHE A 391 -4.45 -12.08 5.39
C PHE A 391 -5.22 -12.19 6.71
N VAL A 392 -6.50 -11.84 6.73
CA VAL A 392 -7.40 -12.07 7.87
C VAL A 392 -7.53 -13.56 8.17
N GLY A 393 -7.83 -14.38 7.15
CA GLY A 393 -7.99 -15.83 7.31
C GLY A 393 -6.71 -16.51 7.79
N ALA A 394 -5.56 -16.14 7.22
CA ALA A 394 -4.25 -16.62 7.65
C ALA A 394 -3.96 -16.21 9.10
N GLY A 395 -4.24 -14.96 9.48
CA GLY A 395 -4.12 -14.49 10.86
C GLY A 395 -4.95 -15.32 11.85
N ILE A 396 -6.19 -15.70 11.47
CA ILE A 396 -7.04 -16.59 12.28
C ILE A 396 -6.44 -18.00 12.40
N ILE A 397 -5.98 -18.60 11.29
CA ILE A 397 -5.34 -19.93 11.30
C ILE A 397 -4.15 -19.95 12.25
N TRP A 398 -3.25 -18.97 12.13
CA TRP A 398 -2.06 -18.89 12.97
C TRP A 398 -2.40 -18.56 14.43
N ARG A 399 -3.45 -17.76 14.67
CA ARG A 399 -3.96 -17.54 16.04
C ARG A 399 -4.41 -18.85 16.68
N PHE A 400 -5.06 -19.75 15.95
CA PHE A 400 -5.37 -21.10 16.47
C PHE A 400 -4.12 -21.96 16.67
N MET A 401 -3.11 -21.87 15.80
CA MET A 401 -1.84 -22.59 16.00
C MET A 401 -1.09 -22.12 17.26
N TYR A 402 -1.19 -20.84 17.60
CA TYR A 402 -0.49 -20.19 18.71
C TYR A 402 -1.25 -20.21 20.04
N ILE A 403 -2.53 -20.58 20.06
CA ILE A 403 -3.35 -20.41 21.26
C ILE A 403 -2.76 -21.18 22.45
N ALA A 404 -2.51 -20.45 23.53
CA ALA A 404 -2.11 -20.99 24.82
C ALA A 404 -3.36 -21.13 25.70
N ARG A 405 -3.53 -22.28 26.35
CA ARG A 405 -4.56 -22.52 27.35
C ARG A 405 -3.94 -22.59 28.75
N PRO A 406 -4.71 -22.35 29.82
CA PRO A 406 -4.19 -22.49 31.18
C PRO A 406 -3.49 -23.85 31.39
N PRO A 407 -2.40 -23.90 32.17
CA PRO A 407 -1.59 -25.08 32.41
C PRO A 407 -2.31 -26.38 32.79
N GLN A 408 -3.49 -26.26 33.41
CA GLN A 408 -4.32 -27.36 33.88
C GLN A 408 -5.18 -27.98 32.76
N ARG A 409 -5.23 -27.36 31.57
CA ARG A 409 -5.99 -27.83 30.43
C ARG A 409 -5.07 -28.30 29.32
N GLU A 410 -5.53 -29.28 28.56
CA GLU A 410 -4.84 -29.69 27.35
C GLU A 410 -4.72 -28.54 26.35
N GLN A 411 -3.52 -28.42 25.79
CA GLN A 411 -3.22 -27.41 24.79
C GLN A 411 -3.85 -27.80 23.46
N THR A 412 -4.48 -26.83 22.80
CA THR A 412 -5.13 -27.05 21.48
C THR A 412 -4.40 -26.38 20.34
N GLY A 413 -3.56 -25.37 20.62
CA GLY A 413 -2.67 -24.80 19.62
C GLY A 413 -1.53 -25.75 19.33
N VAL A 414 -1.35 -26.09 18.05
CA VAL A 414 -0.38 -27.09 17.58
C VAL A 414 1.04 -26.80 18.10
N LEU A 415 1.46 -25.53 18.12
CA LEU A 415 2.80 -25.20 18.60
C LEU A 415 2.93 -25.34 20.11
N ASN A 416 1.91 -24.94 20.87
CA ASN A 416 1.90 -25.10 22.32
C ASN A 416 1.78 -26.57 22.74
N SER A 417 1.00 -27.38 22.01
CA SER A 417 0.92 -28.81 22.27
C SER A 417 2.27 -29.49 22.01
N LEU A 418 2.98 -29.14 20.93
CA LEU A 418 4.33 -29.64 20.68
C LEU A 418 5.34 -29.16 21.74
N TRP A 419 5.26 -27.90 22.16
CA TRP A 419 6.15 -27.33 23.17
C TRP A 419 5.99 -27.99 24.55
N VAL A 420 4.74 -28.23 24.98
CA VAL A 420 4.44 -28.92 26.24
C VAL A 420 4.82 -30.40 26.14
N TRP A 421 4.55 -31.05 25.00
CA TRP A 421 4.94 -32.44 24.75
C TRP A 421 6.47 -32.64 24.83
N LEU A 422 7.25 -31.74 24.24
CA LEU A 422 8.71 -31.72 24.40
C LEU A 422 9.11 -31.58 25.87
N GLY A 423 8.38 -30.75 26.63
CA GLY A 423 8.54 -30.59 28.07
C GLY A 423 8.36 -31.89 28.85
N GLN A 424 7.28 -32.62 28.56
CA GLN A 424 6.99 -33.91 29.20
C GLN A 424 8.10 -34.94 28.92
N ILE A 425 8.56 -35.05 27.67
CA ILE A 425 9.66 -35.94 27.30
C ILE A 425 10.93 -35.54 28.06
N SER A 426 11.25 -34.24 28.06
CA SER A 426 12.46 -33.74 28.67
C SER A 426 12.46 -33.83 30.20
N ASN A 427 11.33 -34.07 30.87
CA ASN A 427 11.31 -34.28 32.31
C ASN A 427 11.29 -35.76 32.71
N SER A 428 10.67 -36.61 31.88
CA SER A 428 10.60 -38.05 32.13
C SER A 428 11.99 -38.72 32.07
N THR A 429 12.30 -39.61 33.02
CA THR A 429 13.59 -40.35 33.03
C THR A 429 13.82 -41.12 31.74
N ASN A 430 12.79 -41.83 31.27
CA ASN A 430 12.86 -42.62 30.03
C ASN A 430 13.00 -41.73 28.79
N GLY A 431 12.24 -40.63 28.72
CA GLY A 431 12.29 -39.69 27.60
C GLY A 431 13.64 -38.96 27.50
N LYS A 432 14.21 -38.52 28.64
CA LYS A 432 15.57 -37.97 28.71
C LYS A 432 16.59 -38.96 28.17
N LEU A 433 16.53 -40.21 28.63
CA LEU A 433 17.49 -41.24 28.24
C LEU A 433 17.42 -41.52 26.73
N ILE A 434 16.22 -41.73 26.19
CA ILE A 434 16.02 -41.96 24.75
C ILE A 434 16.50 -40.76 23.93
N ALA A 435 16.09 -39.53 24.28
CA ALA A 435 16.45 -38.34 23.52
C ALA A 435 17.96 -38.09 23.52
N VAL A 436 18.61 -38.19 24.69
CA VAL A 436 20.07 -38.02 24.80
C VAL A 436 20.81 -39.12 24.05
N THR A 437 20.37 -40.38 24.12
CA THR A 437 21.00 -41.48 23.37
C THR A 437 20.91 -41.27 21.87
N VAL A 438 19.73 -40.90 21.34
CA VAL A 438 19.55 -40.62 19.91
C VAL A 438 20.43 -39.45 19.48
N LEU A 439 20.42 -38.34 20.22
CA LEU A 439 21.25 -37.17 19.91
C LEU A 439 22.75 -37.51 19.99
N ALA A 440 23.18 -38.32 20.96
CA ALA A 440 24.56 -38.76 21.09
C ALA A 440 25.00 -39.63 19.91
N ILE A 441 24.16 -40.56 19.44
CA ILE A 441 24.43 -41.36 18.23
C ILE A 441 24.62 -40.45 17.01
N VAL A 442 23.75 -39.46 16.83
CA VAL A 442 23.86 -38.50 15.71
C VAL A 442 25.14 -37.68 15.81
N ILE A 443 25.52 -37.22 17.02
CA ILE A 443 26.77 -36.47 17.23
C ILE A 443 27.99 -37.34 16.96
N VAL A 444 28.00 -38.60 17.39
CA VAL A 444 29.08 -39.54 17.07
C VAL A 444 29.19 -39.73 15.55
N GLY A 445 28.05 -39.85 14.85
CA GLY A 445 28.01 -39.91 13.38
C GLY A 445 28.57 -38.65 12.72
N LEU A 446 28.20 -37.45 13.19
CA LEU A 446 28.74 -36.19 12.70
C LEU A 446 30.24 -36.03 13.00
N ALA A 447 30.69 -36.46 14.18
CA ALA A 447 32.11 -36.46 14.53
C ALA A 447 32.91 -37.41 13.62
N ALA A 448 32.38 -38.60 13.33
CA ALA A 448 32.98 -39.54 12.38
C ALA A 448 33.06 -38.97 10.96
N LEU A 449 31.97 -38.34 10.48
CA LEU A 449 31.95 -37.63 9.19
C LEU A 449 32.95 -36.47 9.17
N GLY A 450 33.09 -35.76 10.29
CA GLY A 450 34.05 -34.66 10.42
C GLY A 450 35.49 -35.13 10.33
N MET A 451 35.81 -36.21 11.06
CA MET A 451 37.13 -36.86 11.00
C MET A 451 37.43 -37.43 9.61
N ALA A 452 36.43 -38.03 8.95
CA ALA A 452 36.57 -38.51 7.57
C ALA A 452 36.84 -37.36 6.60
N GLY A 453 36.09 -36.26 6.70
CA GLY A 453 36.28 -35.06 5.89
C GLY A 453 37.67 -34.43 6.09
N TYR A 454 38.16 -34.40 7.33
CA TYR A 454 39.51 -33.92 7.63
C TYR A 454 40.59 -34.83 7.02
N ARG A 455 40.44 -36.15 7.14
CA ARG A 455 41.37 -37.14 6.54
C ARG A 455 41.41 -37.07 5.02
N GLN A 456 40.30 -36.71 4.38
CA GLN A 456 40.18 -36.62 2.91
C GLN A 456 40.53 -35.22 2.36
N GLY A 457 40.93 -34.26 3.21
CA GLY A 457 41.24 -32.89 2.79
C GLY A 457 40.01 -32.06 2.38
N VAL A 458 38.79 -32.56 2.62
CA VAL A 458 37.53 -31.88 2.31
C VAL A 458 37.12 -31.03 3.52
N ASN A 459 37.75 -29.86 3.65
CA ASN A 459 37.55 -28.95 4.77
C ASN A 459 36.08 -28.56 4.99
N GLY A 460 35.27 -28.51 3.93
CA GLY A 460 33.83 -28.22 4.03
C GLY A 460 33.04 -29.26 4.82
N MET A 461 33.38 -30.54 4.68
CA MET A 461 32.73 -31.64 5.39
C MET A 461 33.12 -31.66 6.88
N ALA A 462 34.41 -31.42 7.16
CA ALA A 462 34.93 -31.33 8.53
C ALA A 462 34.32 -30.15 9.31
N ILE A 463 34.29 -28.97 8.71
CA ILE A 463 33.72 -27.77 9.33
C ILE A 463 32.19 -27.91 9.44
N GLY A 464 31.53 -28.42 8.40
CA GLY A 464 30.08 -28.57 8.36
C GLY A 464 29.55 -29.49 9.45
N SER A 465 30.23 -30.61 9.73
CA SER A 465 29.77 -31.55 10.76
C SER A 465 29.97 -31.02 12.18
N VAL A 466 31.04 -30.25 12.43
CA VAL A 466 31.25 -29.55 13.70
C VAL A 466 30.17 -28.51 13.93
N ILE A 467 29.89 -27.67 12.93
CA ILE A 467 28.84 -26.64 13.01
C ILE A 467 27.47 -27.29 13.23
N ALA A 468 27.16 -28.38 12.53
CA ALA A 468 25.91 -29.13 12.70
C ALA A 468 25.80 -29.82 14.07
N GLY A 469 26.94 -30.19 14.68
CA GLY A 469 26.99 -30.80 16.00
C GLY A 469 26.71 -29.83 17.15
N LEU A 470 27.04 -28.53 17.00
CA LEU A 470 26.90 -27.54 18.07
C LEU A 470 25.44 -27.37 18.57
N PRO A 471 24.41 -27.22 17.71
CA PRO A 471 23.01 -27.20 18.18
C PRO A 471 22.59 -28.48 18.88
N LEU A 472 23.08 -29.64 18.42
CA LEU A 472 22.75 -30.93 19.02
C LEU A 472 23.39 -31.09 20.40
N LEU A 473 24.63 -30.64 20.58
CA LEU A 473 25.29 -30.57 21.88
C LEU A 473 24.54 -29.64 22.84
N TRP A 474 24.08 -28.50 22.36
CA TRP A 474 23.24 -27.59 23.15
C TRP A 474 21.91 -28.24 23.56
N LEU A 475 21.28 -29.00 22.66
CA LEU A 475 20.08 -29.78 22.99
C LEU A 475 20.36 -30.84 24.05
N ILE A 476 21.46 -31.61 23.92
CA ILE A 476 21.87 -32.59 24.95
C ILE A 476 22.07 -31.91 26.29
N TYR A 477 22.79 -30.78 26.34
CA TYR A 477 22.95 -29.99 27.56
C TYR A 477 21.60 -29.59 28.16
N ARG A 478 20.63 -29.21 27.32
CA ARG A 478 19.30 -28.82 27.79
C ARG A 478 18.49 -30.02 28.33
N PHE A 479 18.57 -31.19 27.69
CA PHE A 479 17.94 -32.42 28.18
C PHE A 479 18.57 -32.96 29.48
N LEU A 480 19.89 -32.81 29.64
CA LEU A 480 20.62 -33.25 30.83
C LEU A 480 20.54 -32.27 32.01
N GLY A 481 20.33 -30.98 31.74
CA GLY A 481 20.26 -29.94 32.77
C GLY A 481 18.83 -29.40 32.98
N PRO A 482 18.58 -28.12 32.64
CA PRO A 482 17.36 -27.40 33.04
C PRO A 482 16.05 -27.81 32.31
N GLY A 483 16.09 -28.80 31.41
CA GLY A 483 14.93 -29.34 30.69
C GLY A 483 14.52 -28.51 29.46
N LEU A 484 14.17 -29.15 28.35
CA LEU A 484 13.67 -28.55 27.11
C LEU A 484 12.13 -28.56 27.10
N GLY A 485 11.49 -27.50 26.62
CA GLY A 485 10.03 -27.43 26.52
C GLY A 485 9.35 -26.85 27.76
N GLY A 486 8.07 -26.55 27.62
CA GLY A 486 7.32 -25.73 28.57
C GLY A 486 6.74 -26.54 29.70
N PHE A 487 7.51 -26.76 30.76
CA PHE A 487 7.03 -27.38 31.98
C PHE A 487 7.66 -26.75 33.21
N ALA A 488 6.94 -26.78 34.33
CA ALA A 488 7.49 -26.50 35.65
C ALA A 488 7.12 -27.62 36.61
N VAL A 489 8.03 -27.91 37.53
CA VAL A 489 7.77 -28.83 38.64
C VAL A 489 7.31 -27.98 39.81
N VAL A 490 6.14 -28.26 40.35
CA VAL A 490 5.69 -27.60 41.59
C VAL A 490 6.52 -28.15 42.73
N GLU A 491 7.35 -27.31 43.35
CA GLU A 491 8.26 -27.72 44.43
C GLU A 491 7.54 -28.38 45.62
N ALA A 492 6.27 -28.02 45.86
CA ALA A 492 5.48 -28.53 46.98
C ALA A 492 4.87 -29.93 46.74
N THR A 493 4.57 -30.32 45.50
CA THR A 493 3.86 -31.58 45.18
C THR A 493 4.67 -32.51 44.28
N GLY A 494 5.76 -32.03 43.67
CA GLY A 494 6.51 -32.77 42.65
C GLY A 494 5.75 -32.97 41.33
N GLU A 495 4.54 -32.41 41.21
CA GLU A 495 3.74 -32.52 40.00
C GLU A 495 4.29 -31.63 38.88
N THR A 496 4.30 -32.20 37.68
CA THR A 496 4.74 -31.50 36.47
C THR A 496 3.56 -30.75 35.86
N ILE A 497 3.62 -29.43 35.86
CA ILE A 497 2.62 -28.54 35.27
C ILE A 497 3.11 -28.06 33.90
N SER A 498 2.21 -27.99 32.92
CA SER A 498 2.53 -27.47 31.59
C SER A 498 2.71 -25.94 31.61
N GLN A 499 3.76 -25.43 30.98
CA GLN A 499 4.03 -23.99 30.81
C GLN A 499 3.97 -23.63 29.32
N PRO A 500 2.78 -23.32 28.78
CA PRO A 500 2.67 -22.89 27.39
C PRO A 500 3.32 -21.52 27.18
N ILE A 501 3.70 -21.23 25.93
CA ILE A 501 4.20 -19.92 25.52
C ILE A 501 3.04 -19.10 24.99
N GLN A 502 2.89 -17.88 25.49
CA GLN A 502 1.94 -16.93 24.92
C GLN A 502 2.57 -16.20 23.75
N PHE A 503 2.70 -16.89 22.61
CA PHE A 503 3.46 -16.40 21.45
C PHE A 503 3.14 -14.96 21.04
N THR A 504 1.88 -14.53 21.09
CA THR A 504 1.45 -13.19 20.67
C THR A 504 1.48 -12.14 21.78
N SER A 505 1.60 -12.56 23.04
CA SER A 505 1.48 -11.68 24.20
C SER A 505 2.81 -11.46 24.91
N GLU A 506 3.66 -12.49 24.93
CA GLU A 506 4.98 -12.46 25.58
C GLU A 506 6.03 -11.83 24.67
N GLY A 507 6.51 -10.65 25.06
CA GLY A 507 7.68 -10.03 24.46
C GLY A 507 8.97 -10.81 24.77
N PRO A 508 10.05 -10.63 23.99
CA PRO A 508 10.19 -9.64 22.93
C PRO A 508 9.78 -10.13 21.53
N PHE A 509 9.44 -11.42 21.37
CA PHE A 509 9.26 -12.09 20.07
C PHE A 509 7.85 -12.05 19.52
N ASN A 510 6.88 -11.61 20.32
CA ASN A 510 5.49 -11.51 19.92
C ASN A 510 5.27 -10.89 18.54
N ASN A 511 5.86 -9.73 18.26
CA ASN A 511 5.71 -9.09 16.94
C ASN A 511 6.30 -9.95 15.80
N PHE A 512 7.38 -10.69 16.06
CA PHE A 512 7.98 -11.59 15.06
C PHE A 512 7.08 -12.80 14.75
N TRP A 513 6.36 -13.33 15.73
CA TRP A 513 5.39 -14.42 15.50
C TRP A 513 4.25 -14.02 14.57
N LEU A 514 3.88 -12.74 14.55
CA LEU A 514 2.93 -12.17 13.58
C LEU A 514 3.58 -12.06 12.19
N MET A 515 4.84 -11.65 12.11
CA MET A 515 5.59 -11.53 10.83
C MET A 515 5.72 -12.88 10.12
N ILE A 516 5.87 -13.99 10.86
CA ILE A 516 5.95 -15.35 10.30
C ILE A 516 4.76 -15.65 9.38
N VAL A 517 3.57 -15.18 9.72
CA VAL A 517 2.36 -15.36 8.91
C VAL A 517 2.55 -14.75 7.52
N LEU A 518 3.05 -13.52 7.47
CA LEU A 518 3.27 -12.83 6.19
C LEU A 518 4.49 -13.39 5.46
N ILE A 519 5.55 -13.78 6.17
CA ILE A 519 6.71 -14.46 5.56
C ILE A 519 6.28 -15.74 4.86
N TRP A 520 5.45 -16.56 5.52
CA TRP A 520 4.92 -17.79 4.96
C TRP A 520 4.12 -17.56 3.68
N ILE A 521 3.22 -16.57 3.67
CA ILE A 521 2.44 -16.22 2.48
C ILE A 521 3.33 -15.68 1.36
N GLN A 522 4.21 -14.74 1.68
CA GLN A 522 5.02 -14.02 0.69
C GLN A 522 6.20 -14.83 0.15
N THR A 523 6.63 -15.88 0.85
CA THR A 523 7.64 -16.82 0.35
C THR A 523 7.16 -17.50 -0.93
N GLY A 524 5.88 -17.88 -1.01
CA GLY A 524 5.28 -18.46 -2.21
C GLY A 524 5.26 -17.50 -3.40
N PHE A 525 4.91 -16.24 -3.17
CA PHE A 525 4.98 -15.16 -4.17
C PHE A 525 6.38 -15.00 -4.74
N ALA A 526 7.36 -14.79 -3.85
CA ALA A 526 8.75 -14.55 -4.22
C ALA A 526 9.34 -15.75 -4.98
N MET A 527 9.06 -16.97 -4.51
CA MET A 527 9.51 -18.20 -5.15
C MET A 527 9.05 -18.32 -6.61
N VAL A 528 7.76 -18.07 -6.89
CA VAL A 528 7.23 -18.21 -8.26
C VAL A 528 7.91 -17.23 -9.21
N ILE A 529 8.07 -15.97 -8.78
CA ILE A 529 8.73 -14.95 -9.59
C ILE A 529 10.22 -15.26 -9.79
N PHE A 530 10.93 -15.69 -8.73
CA PHE A 530 12.35 -16.03 -8.83
C PHE A 530 12.59 -17.27 -9.66
N SER A 531 11.74 -18.29 -9.58
CA SER A 531 11.89 -19.47 -10.43
C SER A 531 11.71 -19.12 -11.91
N ALA A 532 10.72 -18.29 -12.25
CA ALA A 532 10.56 -17.81 -13.62
C ALA A 532 11.78 -17.02 -14.11
N ALA A 533 12.35 -16.16 -13.26
CA ALA A 533 13.53 -15.37 -13.60
C ALA A 533 14.81 -16.20 -13.74
N ILE A 534 15.02 -17.18 -12.84
CA ILE A 534 16.17 -18.09 -12.91
C ILE A 534 16.11 -18.92 -14.20
N LYS A 535 14.92 -19.39 -14.59
CA LYS A 535 14.74 -20.15 -15.85
C LYS A 535 14.93 -19.30 -17.10
N ALA A 536 14.79 -17.98 -17.01
CA ALA A 536 15.01 -17.05 -18.11
C ALA A 536 16.50 -16.73 -18.34
N VAL A 537 17.40 -17.18 -17.46
CA VAL A 537 18.85 -17.02 -17.61
C VAL A 537 19.34 -17.85 -18.80
N PRO A 538 20.00 -17.25 -19.82
CA PRO A 538 20.52 -17.99 -20.96
C PRO A 538 21.50 -19.08 -20.55
N GLY A 539 21.28 -20.31 -21.03
CA GLY A 539 22.12 -21.47 -20.72
C GLY A 539 23.59 -21.28 -21.14
N GLU A 540 23.83 -20.56 -22.24
CA GLU A 540 25.16 -20.25 -22.78
C GLU A 540 26.07 -19.55 -21.76
N LEU A 541 25.52 -18.68 -20.91
CA LEU A 541 26.29 -17.99 -19.87
C LEU A 541 26.72 -18.95 -18.75
N LEU A 542 25.87 -19.93 -18.43
CA LEU A 542 26.17 -20.96 -17.44
C LEU A 542 27.17 -21.98 -17.99
N GLU A 543 27.07 -22.31 -19.28
CA GLU A 543 28.03 -23.17 -19.98
C GLU A 543 29.40 -22.49 -20.09
N ALA A 544 29.45 -21.22 -20.47
CA ALA A 544 30.68 -20.42 -20.50
C ALA A 544 31.36 -20.39 -19.11
N ALA A 545 30.59 -20.12 -18.05
CA ALA A 545 31.12 -20.14 -16.69
C ALA A 545 31.69 -21.52 -16.29
N ARG A 546 31.06 -22.62 -16.74
CA ARG A 546 31.56 -23.98 -16.51
C ARG A 546 32.84 -24.27 -17.31
N VAL A 547 32.96 -23.75 -18.54
CA VAL A 547 34.19 -23.82 -19.34
C VAL A 547 35.33 -23.05 -18.67
N ASP A 548 35.04 -21.90 -18.04
CA ASP A 548 35.99 -21.11 -17.24
C ASP A 548 36.34 -21.75 -15.88
N GLY A 549 35.83 -22.96 -15.58
CA GLY A 549 36.11 -23.70 -14.35
C GLY A 549 35.35 -23.19 -13.12
N ALA A 550 34.31 -22.38 -13.29
CA ALA A 550 33.49 -21.90 -12.18
C ALA A 550 32.67 -23.05 -11.56
N THR A 551 32.68 -23.13 -10.23
CA THR A 551 31.79 -24.04 -9.49
C THR A 551 30.32 -23.59 -9.56
N GLU A 552 29.37 -24.49 -9.34
CA GLU A 552 27.92 -24.18 -9.35
C GLU A 552 27.55 -22.99 -8.44
N SER A 553 28.19 -22.87 -7.27
CA SER A 553 27.99 -21.74 -6.36
C SER A 553 28.56 -20.44 -6.93
N GLN A 554 29.74 -20.48 -7.53
CA GLN A 554 30.35 -19.32 -8.20
C GLN A 554 29.53 -18.89 -9.42
N SER A 555 29.04 -19.82 -10.22
CA SER A 555 28.14 -19.54 -11.34
C SER A 555 26.82 -18.92 -10.85
N PHE A 556 26.26 -19.43 -9.75
CA PHE A 556 25.03 -18.88 -9.18
C PHE A 556 25.21 -17.43 -8.70
N TRP A 557 26.22 -17.17 -7.87
CA TRP A 557 26.44 -15.82 -7.31
C TRP A 557 27.06 -14.84 -8.31
N GLY A 558 27.87 -15.33 -9.27
CA GLY A 558 28.58 -14.51 -10.25
C GLY A 558 27.83 -14.27 -11.56
N VAL A 559 26.89 -15.15 -11.93
CA VAL A 559 26.13 -15.06 -13.19
C VAL A 559 24.62 -14.96 -12.93
N THR A 560 24.04 -15.98 -12.28
CA THR A 560 22.58 -16.07 -12.10
C THR A 560 22.02 -14.89 -11.29
N ILE A 561 22.56 -14.63 -10.09
CA ILE A 561 22.07 -13.58 -9.19
C ILE A 561 22.17 -12.18 -9.80
N PRO A 562 23.31 -11.76 -10.37
CA PRO A 562 23.41 -10.47 -11.06
C PRO A 562 22.40 -10.33 -12.19
N GLN A 563 22.14 -11.40 -12.94
CA GLN A 563 21.21 -11.36 -14.06
C GLN A 563 19.74 -11.26 -13.62
N ILE A 564 19.36 -11.89 -12.50
CA ILE A 564 18.01 -11.78 -11.93
C ILE A 564 17.86 -10.62 -10.93
N ALA A 565 18.91 -9.83 -10.68
CA ALA A 565 18.85 -8.66 -9.78
C ALA A 565 17.75 -7.63 -10.16
N PRO A 566 17.47 -7.38 -11.46
CA PRO A 566 16.24 -6.72 -11.92
C PRO A 566 14.98 -7.29 -11.25
N THR A 567 14.78 -8.59 -11.31
CA THR A 567 13.62 -9.25 -10.72
C THR A 567 13.62 -9.21 -9.18
N ILE A 568 14.77 -9.45 -8.53
CA ILE A 568 14.92 -9.35 -7.07
C ILE A 568 14.46 -7.97 -6.57
N GLY A 569 14.93 -6.90 -7.20
CA GLY A 569 14.52 -5.56 -6.79
C GLY A 569 13.01 -5.31 -6.97
N VAL A 570 12.35 -5.95 -7.96
CA VAL A 570 10.90 -5.77 -8.14
C VAL A 570 10.19 -6.45 -6.98
N VAL A 571 10.51 -7.71 -6.72
CA VAL A 571 9.93 -8.47 -5.59
C VAL A 571 10.17 -7.76 -4.27
N VAL A 572 11.40 -7.34 -3.98
CA VAL A 572 11.74 -6.59 -2.76
C VAL A 572 10.90 -5.32 -2.64
N THR A 573 10.81 -4.48 -3.68
CA THR A 573 9.99 -3.25 -3.60
C THR A 573 8.50 -3.55 -3.41
N THR A 574 7.96 -4.57 -4.09
CA THR A 574 6.57 -5.01 -3.93
C THR A 574 6.30 -5.52 -2.52
N LEU A 575 7.22 -6.28 -1.93
CA LEU A 575 7.12 -6.75 -0.56
C LEU A 575 7.19 -5.59 0.43
N ILE A 576 8.09 -4.61 0.25
CA ILE A 576 8.14 -3.42 1.11
C ILE A 576 6.80 -2.68 1.07
N VAL A 577 6.23 -2.43 -0.12
CA VAL A 577 4.93 -1.76 -0.26
C VAL A 577 3.81 -2.57 0.41
N THR A 578 3.83 -3.89 0.29
CA THR A 578 2.86 -4.80 0.91
C THR A 578 2.95 -4.73 2.43
N VAL A 579 4.17 -4.75 2.97
CA VAL A 579 4.44 -4.76 4.40
C VAL A 579 4.13 -3.42 5.05
N MET A 580 4.43 -2.30 4.38
CA MET A 580 4.10 -0.96 4.89
C MET A 580 2.59 -0.79 5.13
N LYS A 581 1.75 -1.51 4.38
CA LYS A 581 0.29 -1.47 4.51
C LYS A 581 -0.26 -2.60 5.37
N VAL A 582 0.59 -3.32 6.12
CA VAL A 582 0.13 -4.43 6.95
C VAL A 582 -0.84 -3.93 8.01
N PHE A 583 -2.04 -4.48 8.00
CA PHE A 583 -3.12 -4.12 8.92
C PHE A 583 -3.83 -5.40 9.38
N ASP A 584 -4.27 -6.21 8.42
CA ASP A 584 -5.14 -7.37 8.64
C ASP A 584 -4.60 -8.34 9.70
N ILE A 585 -3.32 -8.73 9.58
CA ILE A 585 -2.69 -9.71 10.46
C ILE A 585 -2.60 -9.15 11.89
N VAL A 586 -2.14 -7.90 12.03
CA VAL A 586 -1.99 -7.25 13.34
C VAL A 586 -3.36 -7.06 14.00
N ARG A 587 -4.35 -6.58 13.24
CA ARG A 587 -5.69 -6.33 13.77
C ARG A 587 -6.35 -7.59 14.32
N VAL A 588 -6.24 -8.70 13.60
CA VAL A 588 -6.94 -9.95 13.90
C VAL A 588 -6.25 -10.76 15.02
N MET A 589 -4.92 -10.68 15.11
CA MET A 589 -4.15 -11.46 16.07
C MET A 589 -4.02 -10.78 17.42
N THR A 590 -3.70 -9.48 17.44
CA THR A 590 -3.39 -8.74 18.67
C THR A 590 -4.15 -7.42 18.81
N ALA A 591 -4.73 -6.91 17.72
CA ALA A 591 -5.31 -5.56 17.65
C ALA A 591 -4.31 -4.46 18.07
N GLY A 592 -3.01 -4.68 17.83
CA GLY A 592 -1.94 -3.76 18.20
C GLY A 592 -1.46 -3.84 19.65
N ASN A 593 -2.08 -4.69 20.49
CA ASN A 593 -1.63 -4.89 21.86
C ASN A 593 -0.24 -5.53 21.96
N PHE A 594 0.34 -5.48 23.16
CA PHE A 594 1.64 -6.10 23.47
C PHE A 594 2.80 -5.55 22.60
N ASP A 595 2.84 -4.24 22.34
CA ASP A 595 3.88 -3.63 21.48
C ASP A 595 3.99 -4.22 20.07
N THR A 596 2.88 -4.73 19.52
CA THR A 596 2.82 -5.28 18.14
C THR A 596 2.17 -4.33 17.14
N ASN A 597 1.84 -3.10 17.56
CA ASN A 597 1.10 -2.14 16.76
C ASN A 597 1.88 -1.66 15.52
N VAL A 598 1.12 -1.29 14.47
CA VAL A 598 1.61 -0.80 13.18
C VAL A 598 0.81 0.43 12.73
N ILE A 599 1.42 1.33 11.94
CA ILE A 599 0.85 2.63 11.54
C ILE A 599 -0.54 2.47 10.93
N ALA A 600 -0.77 1.45 10.09
CA ALA A 600 -2.07 1.22 9.48
C ALA A 600 -3.14 0.80 10.50
N ASN A 601 -2.77 0.05 11.55
CA ASN A 601 -3.68 -0.28 12.66
C ASN A 601 -3.95 0.95 13.54
N GLU A 602 -2.90 1.72 13.86
CA GLU A 602 -3.04 2.96 14.63
C GLU A 602 -3.93 3.99 13.91
N MET A 603 -3.74 4.15 12.60
CA MET A 603 -4.60 4.97 11.74
C MET A 603 -6.07 4.54 11.84
N TYR A 604 -6.32 3.23 11.79
CA TYR A 604 -7.66 2.67 11.89
C TYR A 604 -8.27 2.94 13.27
N ASP A 605 -7.52 2.70 14.35
CA ASP A 605 -8.00 2.91 15.71
C ASP A 605 -8.29 4.40 15.98
N LYS A 606 -7.39 5.31 15.58
CA LYS A 606 -7.64 6.76 15.69
C LYS A 606 -8.86 7.22 14.90
N ALA A 607 -8.98 6.80 13.64
CA ALA A 607 -10.07 7.28 12.77
C ALA A 607 -11.43 6.65 13.11
N PHE A 608 -11.47 5.36 13.42
CA PHE A 608 -12.72 4.58 13.46
C PHE A 608 -13.10 4.03 14.82
N ALA A 609 -12.14 3.87 15.75
CA ALA A 609 -12.45 3.46 17.13
C ALA A 609 -12.57 4.68 18.06
N GLU A 610 -11.66 5.65 17.91
CA GLU A 610 -11.62 6.88 18.73
C GLU A 610 -12.35 8.07 18.08
N PHE A 611 -12.81 7.94 16.82
CA PHE A 611 -13.45 9.01 16.04
C PHE A 611 -12.61 10.30 15.92
N ASN A 612 -11.28 10.16 15.97
CA ASN A 612 -10.32 11.24 15.74
C ASN A 612 -9.84 11.22 14.29
N PHE A 613 -10.61 11.87 13.41
CA PHE A 613 -10.33 11.92 11.98
C PHE A 613 -9.10 12.75 11.63
N GLY A 614 -8.77 13.76 12.46
CA GLY A 614 -7.58 14.60 12.27
C GLY A 614 -6.28 13.80 12.41
N VAL A 615 -6.07 13.17 13.57
CA VAL A 615 -4.89 12.34 13.83
C VAL A 615 -4.87 11.10 12.94
N GLY A 616 -6.02 10.44 12.75
CA GLY A 616 -6.13 9.30 11.83
C GLY A 616 -5.71 9.67 10.40
N SER A 617 -6.16 10.81 9.89
CA SER A 617 -5.76 11.29 8.56
C SER A 617 -4.28 11.69 8.49
N ALA A 618 -3.73 12.27 9.57
CA ALA A 618 -2.30 12.59 9.66
C ALA A 618 -1.43 11.32 9.61
N LEU A 619 -1.80 10.26 10.33
CA LEU A 619 -1.14 8.94 10.25
C LEU A 619 -1.23 8.34 8.84
N ALA A 620 -2.38 8.45 8.18
CA ALA A 620 -2.56 8.02 6.79
C ALA A 620 -1.58 8.75 5.85
N MET A 621 -1.39 10.06 6.05
CA MET A 621 -0.44 10.86 5.28
C MET A 621 1.01 10.49 5.57
N VAL A 622 1.38 10.23 6.83
CA VAL A 622 2.72 9.74 7.21
C VAL A 622 2.99 8.42 6.48
N LEU A 623 2.04 7.49 6.51
CA LEU A 623 2.16 6.22 5.81
C LEU A 623 2.29 6.41 4.28
N PHE A 624 1.44 7.24 3.68
CA PHE A 624 1.51 7.54 2.25
C PHE A 624 2.87 8.11 1.84
N LEU A 625 3.35 9.14 2.56
CA LEU A 625 4.63 9.79 2.29
C LEU A 625 5.82 8.83 2.45
N SER A 626 5.76 7.91 3.42
CA SER A 626 6.82 6.91 3.61
C SER A 626 6.92 5.90 2.45
N ILE A 627 5.84 5.67 1.71
CA ILE A 627 5.80 4.75 0.56
C ILE A 627 6.25 5.43 -0.75
N LEU A 628 6.13 6.75 -0.86
CA LEU A 628 6.45 7.49 -2.09
C LEU A 628 7.87 7.26 -2.64
N PRO A 629 8.95 7.24 -1.83
CA PRO A 629 10.30 7.00 -2.35
C PRO A 629 10.44 5.64 -3.03
N ILE A 630 9.79 4.61 -2.47
CA ILE A 630 9.82 3.23 -3.00
C ILE A 630 9.05 3.17 -4.32
N MET A 631 7.87 3.79 -4.38
CA MET A 631 7.07 3.89 -5.61
C MET A 631 7.81 4.64 -6.70
N PHE A 632 8.45 5.75 -6.35
CA PHE A 632 9.24 6.55 -7.29
C PHE A 632 10.43 5.77 -7.85
N TYR A 633 11.15 5.05 -6.99
CA TYR A 633 12.23 4.17 -7.41
C TYR A 633 11.72 3.07 -8.37
N ASN A 634 10.59 2.43 -8.04
CA ASN A 634 9.99 1.39 -8.87
C ASN A 634 9.57 1.92 -10.25
N ILE A 635 8.89 3.08 -10.31
CA ILE A 635 8.47 3.71 -11.57
C ILE A 635 9.68 4.06 -12.45
N ARG A 636 10.71 4.69 -11.88
CA ARG A 636 11.94 5.02 -12.62
C ARG A 636 12.62 3.80 -13.19
N ARG A 637 12.55 2.68 -12.48
CA ARG A 637 13.13 1.41 -12.94
C ARG A 637 12.35 0.82 -14.11
N MET A 638 11.02 0.80 -14.04
CA MET A 638 10.19 0.33 -15.16
C MET A 638 10.41 1.16 -16.42
N GLN A 639 10.55 2.48 -16.30
CA GLN A 639 10.86 3.36 -17.42
C GLN A 639 12.19 3.01 -18.12
N LYS A 640 13.20 2.55 -17.35
CA LYS A 640 14.49 2.13 -17.90
C LYS A 640 14.47 0.76 -18.60
N LEU A 641 13.46 -0.07 -18.33
CA LEU A 641 13.30 -1.39 -18.97
C LEU A 641 12.42 -1.32 -20.23
N ALA A 642 11.62 -0.25 -20.37
CA ALA A 642 10.76 -0.01 -21.54
C ALA A 642 11.46 0.74 -22.68
N VAL A 643 12.69 1.19 -22.44
CA VAL A 643 13.64 1.75 -23.41
C VAL A 643 14.73 0.72 -23.61
#